data_AF-A0A6P3V7V0-F1
#
_entry.id   AF-A0A6P3V7V0-F1
#
_cell.length_a   1.000
_cell.length_b   1.000
_cell.length_c   1.000
_cell.angle_alpha   90.00
_cell.angle_beta   90.00
_cell.angle_gamma   90.00
#
_symmetry.space_group_name_H-M   'P 1'
#
loop_
_entity.id
_entity.type
_entity.pdbx_description
1 polymer ?
#
loop_
_entity_poly.entity_id
_entity_poly.type
_entity_poly.pdbx_seq_one_letter_code
_entity_poly.pdbx_strand_id
1 'polypeptide(L)'
;MTMNNNIDAVLTELGWNDGFRIPVANEENKRLEEEIERKMKLKENLSTKLESTEERIKMMKKHINNLMTEQNINQKLLTAHSAQLKTEDHHYRLSCNTESSLRQEARRFQKEWQEVNEMVTNIEKELQKMTKKIETSKNTLKYDEKNLREMEEILNENENNNELIAQYMKEDLKEYKELELKRQKLSKELQTYRDSIIKTTNEAREVEIILNRTSALYNQALIEYRQMFNQWKGSVIMLQQRNNDIKKVIQETEALYEISQDKKKVLQESEKFLMEQIENNKQVQDSIKKLEKELTTMKEEQGNMKEMITSYENQLVIQKGIVKELTQRVQQVRADIKHKESQIQIKNTKIEKIDKQVIDLTAKLQDITNQKVDIEEKAKELEEMIEEQEKKKSKMTKEMNRLQMANLRVMNQIKDLQNENKVLKMEYEKESKKCEYLDKLHTKEEHILEDKKEVSYQAEFEVRKYEMKLNRLKGLEYNKSEVEKKQKKIEDLQNILDEKMKVSKLLQKQIATLEDNMRKISNSIAQDNNELEYLQNKKQDLVLLMNAGEKQLKAAQNCYEEKQVEESMLRLRVSQMEKMMCNIGENVYDLERYRLELEAAMRERKAEIVVQKESLIVQKRIVDGECSELRSAIAERKTRIKQLQARYDNYIALLGTNPDGTPMSTTHMKIQSAQERYLLQEQGDQLDETIRKTEDEIQAMENTLRVINVCNDKYKVSLTTDDQNKPEIEEHKKLDEELQNAEQHLKQKKEELQCLTENMQKIQNDYVKILENIEETQECKENKNQYLTDLKHHIREQKEKISRADKSLQNAQKSIQRLYESTGDKTVLIQQKEIELRELQEQNSIALQDIAEFTVHHIEVEPYIKKLLASQNIQLPTNLLGQSPGSNHSHSNTNLSECLPKSTNRESVYGSSKGSSRNVINIEPQFEIVPIQSTSRRNIKQKQLSVEASVKVQSMKKAF
;
A
#
# COMPACT_ATOMS: atom_id res chain seq x y z
N MET A 1 -32.22 20.20 144.97
CA MET A 1 -33.38 19.29 144.87
C MET A 1 -34.31 19.60 146.04
N THR A 2 -35.55 20.07 145.78
CA THR A 2 -36.74 20.10 146.71
C THR A 2 -37.89 21.03 146.25
N MET A 3 -37.82 21.72 145.10
CA MET A 3 -38.89 22.67 144.67
C MET A 3 -39.73 22.28 143.43
N ASN A 4 -39.39 21.24 142.65
CA ASN A 4 -40.20 20.89 141.47
C ASN A 4 -41.54 20.21 141.82
N ASN A 5 -41.65 19.53 142.98
CA ASN A 5 -42.82 18.71 143.30
C ASN A 5 -44.09 19.53 143.63
N ASN A 6 -43.99 20.84 143.89
CA ASN A 6 -45.15 21.67 144.23
C ASN A 6 -45.96 22.14 143.02
N ILE A 7 -45.39 22.14 141.80
CA ILE A 7 -46.10 22.62 140.60
C ILE A 7 -46.97 21.49 140.01
N ASP A 8 -46.51 20.24 140.08
CA ASP A 8 -47.25 19.08 139.55
C ASP A 8 -48.58 18.79 140.28
N ALA A 9 -48.64 19.06 141.59
CA ALA A 9 -49.86 18.93 142.37
C ALA A 9 -50.93 19.93 141.89
N VAL A 10 -50.54 21.20 141.70
CA VAL A 10 -51.45 22.29 141.27
C VAL A 10 -52.03 22.04 139.87
N LEU A 11 -51.24 21.51 138.94
CA LEU A 11 -51.71 21.18 137.58
C LEU A 11 -52.69 20.00 137.55
N THR A 12 -52.64 19.12 138.55
CA THR A 12 -53.53 17.96 138.66
C THR A 12 -54.91 18.35 139.20
N GLU A 13 -54.98 19.28 140.17
CA GLU A 13 -56.25 19.82 140.68
C GLU A 13 -57.04 20.65 139.64
N LEU A 14 -56.36 21.22 138.64
CA LEU A 14 -56.98 22.05 137.59
C LEU A 14 -57.55 21.26 136.40
N GLY A 15 -57.40 19.93 136.38
CA GLY A 15 -57.99 19.07 135.34
C GLY A 15 -57.27 19.09 133.99
N TRP A 16 -56.01 19.51 133.94
CA TRP A 16 -55.21 19.66 132.70
C TRP A 16 -54.15 18.56 132.50
N ASN A 17 -54.42 17.35 133.00
CA ASN A 17 -53.49 16.22 132.97
C ASN A 17 -53.77 15.19 131.85
N ASP A 18 -54.83 15.34 131.03
CA ASP A 18 -55.20 14.32 130.03
C ASP A 18 -55.74 14.94 128.70
N GLY A 19 -55.09 14.59 127.58
CA GLY A 19 -55.45 14.99 126.22
C GLY A 19 -55.11 16.43 125.79
N PHE A 20 -55.47 16.78 124.55
CA PHE A 20 -55.20 18.07 123.86
C PHE A 20 -55.92 19.31 124.45
N ARG A 21 -56.42 19.27 125.69
CA ARG A 21 -57.18 20.39 126.28
C ARG A 21 -56.26 21.41 126.95
N ILE A 22 -56.10 22.56 126.29
CA ILE A 22 -55.31 23.70 126.79
C ILE A 22 -56.18 24.60 127.72
N PRO A 23 -55.60 25.17 128.80
CA PRO A 23 -56.25 26.16 129.68
C PRO A 23 -56.91 27.36 128.99
N VAL A 24 -56.44 27.70 127.78
CA VAL A 24 -56.83 28.88 126.99
C VAL A 24 -57.19 28.42 125.57
N ALA A 25 -58.22 27.59 125.45
CA ALA A 25 -58.72 27.12 124.16
C ALA A 25 -59.61 28.20 123.50
N ASN A 26 -59.00 29.02 122.63
CA ASN A 26 -59.72 29.93 121.73
C ASN A 26 -60.48 29.14 120.63
N GLU A 27 -61.57 29.67 120.08
CA GLU A 27 -62.46 28.96 119.13
C GLU A 27 -61.79 28.51 117.82
N GLU A 28 -60.66 29.13 117.49
CA GLU A 28 -59.82 28.77 116.35
C GLU A 28 -59.18 27.38 116.50
N ASN A 29 -58.71 27.03 117.70
CA ASN A 29 -58.07 25.73 117.97
C ASN A 29 -59.06 24.56 117.88
N LYS A 30 -60.35 24.82 118.17
CA LYS A 30 -61.41 23.81 118.08
C LYS A 30 -61.75 23.43 116.63
N ARG A 31 -61.57 24.34 115.68
CA ARG A 31 -61.78 24.06 114.24
C ARG A 31 -60.63 23.26 113.61
N LEU A 32 -59.42 23.37 114.15
CA LEU A 32 -58.27 22.59 113.69
C LEU A 32 -58.40 21.09 114.04
N GLU A 33 -59.08 20.77 115.14
CA GLU A 33 -59.38 19.39 115.56
C GLU A 33 -60.24 18.64 114.50
N GLU A 34 -61.28 19.31 113.97
CA GLU A 34 -62.16 18.77 112.91
C GLU A 34 -61.47 18.67 111.52
N GLU A 35 -60.43 19.47 111.27
CA GLU A 35 -59.63 19.43 110.03
C GLU A 35 -58.78 18.15 109.94
N ILE A 36 -58.22 17.72 111.07
CA ILE A 36 -57.38 16.53 111.18
C ILE A 36 -58.20 15.24 110.91
N GLU A 37 -59.43 15.15 111.42
CA GLU A 37 -60.30 14.00 111.17
C GLU A 37 -60.67 13.83 109.67
N ARG A 38 -60.80 14.95 108.93
CA ARG A 38 -61.01 14.92 107.47
C ARG A 38 -59.79 14.40 106.71
N LYS A 39 -58.57 14.75 107.14
CA LYS A 39 -57.32 14.31 106.50
C LYS A 39 -57.12 12.80 106.62
N MET A 40 -57.48 12.20 107.76
CA MET A 40 -57.41 10.75 108.00
C MET A 40 -58.20 9.94 106.95
N LYS A 41 -59.43 10.36 106.61
CA LYS A 41 -60.28 9.70 105.60
C LYS A 41 -59.75 9.86 104.16
N LEU A 42 -58.85 10.82 103.90
CA LEU A 42 -58.22 10.99 102.60
C LEU A 42 -57.10 9.95 102.36
N LYS A 43 -56.35 9.58 103.40
CA LYS A 43 -55.24 8.62 103.36
C LYS A 43 -55.69 7.23 102.93
N GLU A 44 -56.84 6.78 103.45
CA GLU A 44 -57.43 5.47 103.11
C GLU A 44 -57.79 5.37 101.60
N ASN A 45 -58.27 6.46 100.99
CA ASN A 45 -58.57 6.55 99.55
C ASN A 45 -57.34 6.62 98.64
N LEU A 46 -56.14 6.85 99.18
CA LEU A 46 -54.88 6.83 98.43
C LEU A 46 -54.26 5.43 98.43
N SER A 47 -54.39 4.68 99.53
CA SER A 47 -53.92 3.30 99.64
C SER A 47 -54.58 2.37 98.60
N THR A 48 -55.90 2.47 98.40
CA THR A 48 -56.62 1.68 97.39
C THR A 48 -56.21 2.01 95.94
N LYS A 49 -55.72 3.23 95.68
CA LYS A 49 -55.16 3.58 94.36
C LYS A 49 -53.82 2.93 94.12
N LEU A 50 -52.97 2.80 95.14
CA LEU A 50 -51.66 2.15 95.03
C LEU A 50 -51.80 0.70 94.57
N GLU A 51 -52.70 -0.06 95.19
CA GLU A 51 -52.98 -1.47 94.89
C GLU A 51 -53.38 -1.67 93.41
N SER A 52 -54.20 -0.77 92.86
CA SER A 52 -54.57 -0.76 91.43
C SER A 52 -53.38 -0.57 90.47
N THR A 53 -52.32 0.12 90.92
CA THR A 53 -51.11 0.33 90.11
C THR A 53 -50.19 -0.88 90.09
N GLU A 54 -50.18 -1.70 91.14
CA GLU A 54 -49.40 -2.94 91.19
C GLU A 54 -50.00 -4.03 90.28
N GLU A 55 -51.33 -4.16 90.24
CA GLU A 55 -52.01 -5.03 89.28
C GLU A 55 -51.70 -4.62 87.83
N ARG A 56 -51.64 -3.31 87.54
CA ARG A 56 -51.23 -2.78 86.24
C ARG A 56 -49.81 -3.19 85.88
N ILE A 57 -48.86 -3.16 86.82
CA ILE A 57 -47.48 -3.64 86.61
C ILE A 57 -47.44 -5.15 86.34
N LYS A 58 -48.26 -5.94 87.04
CA LYS A 58 -48.40 -7.39 86.81
C LYS A 58 -48.92 -7.69 85.40
N MET A 59 -49.89 -6.90 84.91
CA MET A 59 -50.35 -6.97 83.52
C MET A 59 -49.26 -6.57 82.51
N MET A 60 -48.46 -5.53 82.79
CA MET A 60 -47.32 -5.15 81.94
C MET A 60 -46.27 -6.26 81.83
N LYS A 61 -45.95 -6.98 82.93
CA LYS A 61 -45.05 -8.14 82.87
C LYS A 61 -45.60 -9.28 82.01
N LYS A 62 -46.90 -9.56 82.07
CA LYS A 62 -47.56 -10.52 81.17
C LYS A 62 -47.49 -10.07 79.71
N HIS A 63 -47.66 -8.78 79.45
CA HIS A 63 -47.51 -8.20 78.11
C HIS A 63 -46.07 -8.33 77.58
N ILE A 64 -45.04 -8.13 78.41
CA ILE A 64 -43.63 -8.34 78.02
C ILE A 64 -43.35 -9.80 77.63
N ASN A 65 -43.91 -10.79 78.34
CA ASN A 65 -43.79 -12.19 77.94
C ASN A 65 -44.50 -12.47 76.59
N ASN A 66 -45.66 -11.85 76.35
CA ASN A 66 -46.31 -11.94 75.04
C ASN A 66 -45.44 -11.27 73.95
N LEU A 67 -44.83 -10.12 74.22
CA LEU A 67 -43.91 -9.45 73.29
C LEU A 67 -42.67 -10.31 72.98
N MET A 68 -42.17 -11.09 73.94
CA MET A 68 -41.09 -12.08 73.72
C MET A 68 -41.53 -13.25 72.83
N THR A 69 -42.77 -13.75 72.98
CA THR A 69 -43.30 -14.77 72.07
C THR A 69 -43.55 -14.22 70.68
N GLU A 70 -44.08 -12.99 70.58
CA GLU A 70 -44.22 -12.26 69.31
C GLU A 70 -42.85 -11.99 68.66
N GLN A 71 -41.81 -11.65 69.44
CA GLN A 71 -40.45 -11.49 68.91
C GLN A 71 -39.91 -12.82 68.35
N ASN A 72 -40.18 -13.96 68.98
CA ASN A 72 -39.77 -15.28 68.49
C ASN A 72 -40.54 -15.68 67.22
N ILE A 73 -41.85 -15.41 67.18
CA ILE A 73 -42.69 -15.58 65.98
C ILE A 73 -42.16 -14.67 64.85
N ASN A 74 -41.89 -13.41 65.13
CA ASN A 74 -41.29 -12.45 64.20
C ASN A 74 -39.89 -12.88 63.75
N GLN A 75 -39.07 -13.50 64.61
CA GLN A 75 -37.75 -14.01 64.22
C GLN A 75 -37.87 -15.22 63.28
N LYS A 76 -38.85 -16.11 63.52
CA LYS A 76 -39.18 -17.21 62.59
C LYS A 76 -39.76 -16.68 61.28
N LEU A 77 -40.61 -15.66 61.33
CA LEU A 77 -41.19 -14.99 60.18
C LEU A 77 -40.11 -14.25 59.37
N LEU A 78 -39.16 -13.56 60.01
CA LEU A 78 -37.99 -12.97 59.36
C LEU A 78 -37.07 -14.02 58.76
N THR A 79 -36.89 -15.17 59.41
CA THR A 79 -36.11 -16.28 58.85
C THR A 79 -36.80 -16.87 57.62
N ALA A 80 -38.12 -17.09 57.70
CA ALA A 80 -38.96 -17.53 56.58
C ALA A 80 -38.96 -16.50 55.44
N HIS A 81 -39.10 -15.21 55.74
CA HIS A 81 -38.96 -14.13 54.75
C HIS A 81 -37.55 -14.06 54.18
N SER A 82 -36.48 -14.34 54.94
CA SER A 82 -35.12 -14.38 54.38
C SER A 82 -34.90 -15.58 53.44
N ALA A 83 -35.58 -16.71 53.70
CA ALA A 83 -35.60 -17.86 52.81
C ALA A 83 -36.46 -17.57 51.57
N GLN A 84 -37.62 -16.96 51.75
CA GLN A 84 -38.49 -16.47 50.68
C GLN A 84 -37.76 -15.46 49.81
N LEU A 85 -37.05 -14.49 50.38
CA LEU A 85 -36.26 -13.49 49.67
C LEU A 85 -35.12 -14.15 48.87
N LYS A 86 -34.52 -15.24 49.37
CA LYS A 86 -33.54 -16.03 48.61
C LYS A 86 -34.18 -16.82 47.46
N THR A 87 -35.38 -17.36 47.65
CA THR A 87 -36.14 -17.99 46.55
C THR A 87 -36.64 -16.96 45.55
N GLU A 88 -37.07 -15.78 45.99
CA GLU A 88 -37.46 -14.64 45.15
C GLU A 88 -36.26 -14.06 44.41
N ASP A 89 -35.08 -13.96 45.02
CA ASP A 89 -33.82 -13.59 44.37
C ASP A 89 -33.36 -14.67 43.37
N HIS A 90 -33.59 -15.95 43.66
CA HIS A 90 -33.39 -17.02 42.67
C HIS A 90 -34.40 -16.94 41.51
N HIS A 91 -35.69 -16.73 41.79
CA HIS A 91 -36.72 -16.54 40.78
C HIS A 91 -36.52 -15.23 40.00
N TYR A 92 -36.01 -14.18 40.63
CA TYR A 92 -35.67 -12.90 40.02
C TYR A 92 -34.43 -13.04 39.14
N ARG A 93 -33.39 -13.78 39.56
CA ARG A 93 -32.27 -14.14 38.67
C ARG A 93 -32.72 -15.01 37.51
N LEU A 94 -33.61 -15.98 37.73
CA LEU A 94 -34.17 -16.81 36.68
C LEU A 94 -35.01 -15.95 35.72
N SER A 95 -35.81 -15.03 36.25
CA SER A 95 -36.61 -14.05 35.52
C SER A 95 -35.74 -13.03 34.79
N CYS A 96 -34.58 -12.62 35.32
CA CYS A 96 -33.61 -11.77 34.66
C CYS A 96 -32.87 -12.53 33.55
N ASN A 97 -32.66 -13.84 33.71
CA ASN A 97 -32.06 -14.69 32.68
C ASN A 97 -33.06 -14.97 31.56
N THR A 98 -34.33 -15.28 31.86
CA THR A 98 -35.39 -15.43 30.86
C THR A 98 -35.72 -14.08 30.24
N GLU A 99 -35.77 -12.98 31.00
CA GLU A 99 -35.88 -11.63 30.46
C GLU A 99 -34.66 -11.27 29.61
N SER A 100 -33.44 -11.67 29.98
CA SER A 100 -32.26 -11.45 29.12
C SER A 100 -32.33 -12.29 27.84
N SER A 101 -32.85 -13.51 27.91
CA SER A 101 -33.12 -14.36 26.74
C SER A 101 -34.21 -13.75 25.86
N LEU A 102 -35.34 -13.34 26.44
CA LEU A 102 -36.46 -12.67 25.78
C LEU A 102 -36.09 -11.26 25.29
N ARG A 103 -35.14 -10.56 25.92
CA ARG A 103 -34.56 -9.30 25.42
C ARG A 103 -33.58 -9.57 24.28
N GLN A 104 -32.86 -10.69 24.28
CA GLN A 104 -32.04 -11.10 23.13
C GLN A 104 -32.92 -11.54 21.96
N GLU A 105 -33.99 -12.29 22.23
CA GLU A 105 -34.98 -12.73 21.26
C GLU A 105 -35.81 -11.54 20.75
N ALA A 106 -36.28 -10.64 21.60
CA ALA A 106 -36.90 -9.38 21.20
C ALA A 106 -35.90 -8.46 20.47
N ARG A 107 -34.59 -8.51 20.75
CA ARG A 107 -33.57 -7.84 19.91
C ARG A 107 -33.35 -8.54 18.57
N ARG A 108 -33.54 -9.86 18.47
CA ARG A 108 -33.53 -10.59 17.19
C ARG A 108 -34.79 -10.26 16.40
N PHE A 109 -35.98 -10.41 16.99
CA PHE A 109 -37.23 -9.98 16.39
C PHE A 109 -37.28 -8.48 16.11
N GLN A 110 -36.64 -7.62 16.90
CA GLN A 110 -36.55 -6.19 16.57
C GLN A 110 -35.51 -5.90 15.49
N LYS A 111 -34.48 -6.73 15.31
CA LYS A 111 -33.61 -6.70 14.13
C LYS A 111 -34.32 -7.23 12.90
N GLU A 112 -34.97 -8.38 12.97
CA GLU A 112 -35.79 -8.95 11.89
C GLU A 112 -36.95 -8.01 11.55
N TRP A 113 -37.61 -7.39 12.53
CA TRP A 113 -38.60 -6.34 12.32
C TRP A 113 -37.97 -5.06 11.80
N GLN A 114 -36.74 -4.68 12.19
CA GLN A 114 -36.03 -3.55 11.58
C GLN A 114 -35.62 -3.86 10.14
N GLU A 115 -35.19 -5.07 9.82
CA GLU A 115 -34.81 -5.52 8.47
C GLU A 115 -36.06 -5.66 7.59
N VAL A 116 -37.16 -6.21 8.12
CA VAL A 116 -38.46 -6.26 7.45
C VAL A 116 -39.08 -4.88 7.34
N ASN A 117 -38.95 -3.99 8.33
CA ASN A 117 -39.41 -2.60 8.25
C ASN A 117 -38.44 -1.72 7.45
N GLU A 118 -37.18 -2.10 7.26
CA GLU A 118 -36.27 -1.47 6.31
C GLU A 118 -36.57 -1.95 4.89
N MET A 119 -36.90 -3.23 4.69
CA MET A 119 -37.41 -3.76 3.41
C MET A 119 -38.78 -3.17 3.09
N VAL A 120 -39.72 -3.12 4.03
CA VAL A 120 -41.04 -2.51 3.87
C VAL A 120 -40.89 -1.01 3.71
N THR A 121 -40.14 -0.28 4.54
CA THR A 121 -39.93 1.16 4.27
C THR A 121 -39.07 1.42 3.03
N ASN A 122 -38.27 0.48 2.53
CA ASN A 122 -37.61 0.62 1.23
C ASN A 122 -38.58 0.31 0.08
N ILE A 123 -39.47 -0.67 0.22
CA ILE A 123 -40.56 -0.93 -0.73
C ILE A 123 -41.56 0.21 -0.70
N GLU A 124 -41.91 0.77 0.45
CA GLU A 124 -42.71 1.98 0.60
C GLU A 124 -41.96 3.23 0.19
N LYS A 125 -40.61 3.30 0.27
CA LYS A 125 -39.84 4.39 -0.33
C LYS A 125 -39.76 4.24 -1.85
N GLU A 126 -39.67 3.03 -2.40
CA GLU A 126 -39.72 2.79 -3.85
C GLU A 126 -41.14 2.95 -4.38
N LEU A 127 -42.16 2.53 -3.64
CA LEU A 127 -43.57 2.73 -3.96
C LEU A 127 -43.95 4.19 -3.72
N GLN A 128 -43.44 4.88 -2.69
CA GLN A 128 -43.52 6.33 -2.60
C GLN A 128 -42.65 7.03 -3.64
N LYS A 129 -41.56 6.48 -4.16
CA LYS A 129 -40.81 7.07 -5.29
C LYS A 129 -41.53 6.83 -6.60
N MET A 130 -42.26 5.72 -6.76
CA MET A 130 -43.07 5.43 -7.94
C MET A 130 -44.38 6.21 -7.89
N THR A 131 -45.06 6.25 -6.75
CA THR A 131 -46.19 7.15 -6.46
C THR A 131 -45.75 8.61 -6.48
N LYS A 132 -44.56 9.00 -5.99
CA LYS A 132 -44.03 10.36 -6.20
C LYS A 132 -43.53 10.57 -7.62
N LYS A 133 -43.15 9.56 -8.41
CA LYS A 133 -42.89 9.73 -9.85
C LYS A 133 -44.19 9.93 -10.60
N ILE A 134 -45.26 9.21 -10.24
CA ILE A 134 -46.62 9.39 -10.76
C ILE A 134 -47.17 10.75 -10.31
N GLU A 135 -47.03 11.11 -9.04
CA GLU A 135 -47.46 12.40 -8.48
C GLU A 135 -46.54 13.53 -8.95
N THR A 136 -45.26 13.33 -9.29
CA THR A 136 -44.43 14.33 -9.97
C THR A 136 -44.69 14.39 -11.46
N SER A 137 -45.10 13.32 -12.14
CA SER A 137 -45.58 13.42 -13.53
C SER A 137 -46.94 14.14 -13.59
N LYS A 138 -47.78 13.92 -12.58
CA LYS A 138 -49.07 14.59 -12.36
C LYS A 138 -48.90 16.01 -11.82
N ASN A 139 -47.85 16.26 -11.03
CA ASN A 139 -47.52 17.58 -10.52
C ASN A 139 -46.61 18.36 -11.47
N THR A 140 -45.86 17.77 -12.40
CA THR A 140 -45.32 18.50 -13.57
C THR A 140 -46.50 18.91 -14.43
N LEU A 141 -47.45 18.02 -14.70
CA LEU A 141 -48.73 18.39 -15.32
C LEU A 141 -49.43 19.57 -14.60
N LYS A 142 -49.49 19.59 -13.26
CA LYS A 142 -50.05 20.73 -12.48
C LYS A 142 -49.09 21.91 -12.27
N TYR A 143 -47.78 21.75 -12.46
CA TYR A 143 -46.76 22.79 -12.25
C TYR A 143 -46.49 23.52 -13.55
N ASP A 144 -46.55 22.83 -14.69
CA ASP A 144 -46.77 23.43 -16.00
C ASP A 144 -48.09 24.24 -15.97
N GLU A 145 -49.12 23.77 -15.24
CA GLU A 145 -50.40 24.48 -14.98
C GLU A 145 -50.36 25.57 -13.87
N LYS A 146 -49.28 25.65 -13.06
CA LYS A 146 -49.16 26.56 -11.89
C LYS A 146 -47.98 27.55 -11.93
N ASN A 147 -46.85 27.23 -12.56
CA ASN A 147 -45.87 28.23 -12.99
C ASN A 147 -46.46 29.17 -14.04
N LEU A 148 -47.52 28.74 -14.75
CA LEU A 148 -48.40 29.60 -15.54
C LEU A 148 -49.23 30.60 -14.69
N ARG A 149 -49.18 30.53 -13.34
CA ARG A 149 -50.13 31.21 -12.44
C ARG A 149 -49.52 31.87 -11.19
N GLU A 150 -48.34 31.44 -10.71
CA GLU A 150 -47.73 31.99 -9.47
C GLU A 150 -46.26 32.40 -9.66
N MET A 151 -45.93 32.88 -10.86
CA MET A 151 -44.96 33.97 -11.05
C MET A 151 -45.52 35.34 -10.58
N GLU A 152 -46.71 35.33 -9.98
CA GLU A 152 -47.58 36.50 -9.83
C GLU A 152 -47.48 37.17 -8.45
N GLU A 153 -47.15 36.45 -7.36
CA GLU A 153 -47.27 37.00 -5.99
C GLU A 153 -46.15 36.60 -4.98
N ILE A 154 -45.29 37.58 -4.64
CA ILE A 154 -45.03 38.05 -3.25
C ILE A 154 -44.55 36.94 -2.25
N LEU A 155 -43.27 36.74 -1.92
CA LEU A 155 -42.07 37.61 -1.80
C LEU A 155 -42.01 38.57 -0.58
N ASN A 156 -43.04 38.62 0.29
CA ASN A 156 -43.09 39.48 1.49
C ASN A 156 -43.93 38.83 2.63
N GLU A 157 -43.91 39.18 3.92
CA GLU A 157 -42.97 39.86 4.87
C GLU A 157 -43.61 39.83 6.30
N ASN A 158 -42.95 40.07 7.46
CA ASN A 158 -41.54 39.90 7.86
C ASN A 158 -41.35 39.69 9.40
N GLU A 159 -42.41 39.60 10.22
CA GLU A 159 -42.30 39.71 11.71
C GLU A 159 -42.31 38.39 12.50
N ASN A 160 -42.46 37.24 11.83
CA ASN A 160 -42.24 35.94 12.48
C ASN A 160 -40.81 35.81 13.06
N ASN A 161 -39.88 36.65 12.61
CA ASN A 161 -38.45 36.37 12.55
C ASN A 161 -37.72 36.09 13.88
N ASN A 162 -38.15 36.54 15.06
CA ASN A 162 -37.33 36.37 16.29
C ASN A 162 -37.55 35.04 17.03
N GLU A 163 -38.80 34.61 17.25
CA GLU A 163 -39.05 33.22 17.72
C GLU A 163 -38.69 32.21 16.63
N LEU A 164 -38.91 32.60 15.37
CA LEU A 164 -38.42 31.89 14.20
C LEU A 164 -36.88 31.82 14.16
N ILE A 165 -36.10 32.81 14.64
CA ILE A 165 -34.64 32.69 14.78
C ILE A 165 -34.26 31.64 15.83
N ALA A 166 -34.97 31.55 16.96
CA ALA A 166 -34.68 30.51 17.96
C ALA A 166 -35.10 29.10 17.47
N GLN A 167 -36.19 29.02 16.70
CA GLN A 167 -36.59 27.78 16.02
C GLN A 167 -35.61 27.42 14.89
N TYR A 168 -35.22 28.38 14.05
CA TYR A 168 -34.18 28.24 13.02
C TYR A 168 -32.84 27.84 13.63
N MET A 169 -32.35 28.42 14.71
CA MET A 169 -31.12 27.93 15.36
C MET A 169 -31.22 26.45 15.81
N LYS A 170 -32.42 25.98 16.15
CA LYS A 170 -32.67 24.57 16.52
C LYS A 170 -32.88 23.68 15.30
N GLU A 171 -33.49 24.21 14.24
CA GLU A 171 -33.69 23.57 12.94
C GLU A 171 -32.37 23.51 12.18
N ASP A 172 -31.63 24.60 11.99
CA ASP A 172 -30.26 24.67 11.51
C ASP A 172 -29.33 23.71 12.25
N LEU A 173 -29.44 23.56 13.57
CA LEU A 173 -28.60 22.64 14.33
C LEU A 173 -29.04 21.17 14.13
N LYS A 174 -30.32 20.93 13.84
CA LYS A 174 -30.85 19.62 13.44
C LYS A 174 -30.48 19.30 11.98
N GLU A 175 -30.67 20.22 11.05
CA GLU A 175 -30.26 20.16 9.66
C GLU A 175 -28.75 20.00 9.54
N TYR A 176 -27.95 20.74 10.30
CA TYR A 176 -26.51 20.56 10.40
C TYR A 176 -26.16 19.15 10.86
N LYS A 177 -26.84 18.61 11.88
CA LYS A 177 -26.63 17.20 12.30
C LYS A 177 -27.08 16.21 11.23
N GLU A 178 -28.18 16.46 10.53
CA GLU A 178 -28.63 15.62 9.42
C GLU A 178 -27.71 15.70 8.21
N LEU A 179 -27.21 16.88 7.85
CA LEU A 179 -26.27 17.16 6.77
C LEU A 179 -24.90 16.62 7.10
N GLU A 180 -24.44 16.70 8.35
CA GLU A 180 -23.20 16.08 8.81
C GLU A 180 -23.33 14.55 8.81
N LEU A 181 -24.47 13.99 9.24
CA LEU A 181 -24.71 12.54 9.18
C LEU A 181 -24.89 12.06 7.72
N LYS A 182 -25.51 12.85 6.84
CA LYS A 182 -25.54 12.66 5.37
C LYS A 182 -24.13 12.76 4.80
N ARG A 183 -23.31 13.73 5.19
CA ARG A 183 -21.91 13.91 4.76
C ARG A 183 -21.04 12.74 5.21
N GLN A 184 -21.23 12.23 6.43
CA GLN A 184 -20.53 11.04 6.94
C GLN A 184 -20.99 9.76 6.22
N LYS A 185 -22.28 9.60 5.92
CA LYS A 185 -22.79 8.49 5.10
C LYS A 185 -22.23 8.57 3.69
N LEU A 186 -22.39 9.70 3.00
CA LEU A 186 -21.83 9.96 1.68
C LEU A 186 -20.30 9.83 1.65
N SER A 187 -19.58 10.21 2.71
CA SER A 187 -18.13 10.01 2.81
C SER A 187 -17.75 8.54 2.94
N LYS A 188 -18.52 7.75 3.70
CA LYS A 188 -18.36 6.28 3.78
C LYS A 188 -18.72 5.61 2.47
N GLU A 189 -19.84 5.99 1.84
CA GLU A 189 -20.27 5.50 0.53
C GLU A 189 -19.23 5.83 -0.54
N LEU A 190 -18.77 7.08 -0.60
CA LEU A 190 -17.70 7.53 -1.49
C LEU A 190 -16.39 6.78 -1.22
N GLN A 191 -16.06 6.46 0.03
CA GLN A 191 -14.92 5.60 0.34
C GLN A 191 -15.15 4.17 -0.16
N THR A 192 -16.33 3.55 0.05
CA THR A 192 -16.62 2.23 -0.51
C THR A 192 -16.64 2.21 -2.04
N TYR A 193 -17.07 3.32 -2.69
CA TYR A 193 -16.97 3.49 -4.14
C TYR A 193 -15.51 3.66 -4.58
N ARG A 194 -14.67 4.41 -3.85
CA ARG A 194 -13.22 4.48 -4.10
C ARG A 194 -12.57 3.11 -3.96
N ASP A 195 -12.86 2.37 -2.90
CA ASP A 195 -12.30 1.03 -2.66
C ASP A 195 -12.76 0.05 -3.75
N SER A 196 -14.02 0.13 -4.18
CA SER A 196 -14.57 -0.63 -5.31
C SER A 196 -13.95 -0.24 -6.66
N ILE A 197 -13.74 1.05 -6.92
CA ILE A 197 -13.05 1.55 -8.12
C ILE A 197 -11.58 1.12 -8.11
N ILE A 198 -10.89 1.19 -6.97
CA ILE A 198 -9.50 0.72 -6.83
C ILE A 198 -9.44 -0.79 -7.07
N LYS A 199 -10.36 -1.56 -6.48
CA LYS A 199 -10.46 -3.01 -6.70
C LYS A 199 -10.68 -3.35 -8.18
N THR A 200 -11.71 -2.79 -8.81
CA THR A 200 -12.02 -3.03 -10.23
C THR A 200 -10.94 -2.51 -11.17
N THR A 201 -10.26 -1.40 -10.84
CA THR A 201 -9.09 -0.90 -11.60
C THR A 201 -7.88 -1.84 -11.46
N ASN A 202 -7.66 -2.42 -10.28
CA ASN A 202 -6.60 -3.40 -10.07
C ASN A 202 -6.92 -4.72 -10.79
N GLU A 203 -8.15 -5.22 -10.71
CA GLU A 203 -8.62 -6.39 -11.47
C GLU A 203 -8.49 -6.15 -13.00
N ALA A 204 -8.85 -4.96 -13.49
CA ALA A 204 -8.66 -4.59 -14.89
C ALA A 204 -7.17 -4.55 -15.29
N ARG A 205 -6.29 -4.00 -14.45
CA ARG A 205 -4.83 -4.01 -14.66
C ARG A 205 -4.24 -5.42 -14.62
N GLU A 206 -4.72 -6.30 -13.74
CA GLU A 206 -4.31 -7.70 -13.70
C GLU A 206 -4.70 -8.42 -15.00
N VAL A 207 -5.93 -8.20 -15.50
CA VAL A 207 -6.38 -8.71 -16.80
C VAL A 207 -5.56 -8.11 -17.95
N GLU A 208 -5.23 -6.82 -17.91
CA GLU A 208 -4.38 -6.16 -18.91
C GLU A 208 -2.95 -6.74 -18.92
N ILE A 209 -2.36 -6.99 -17.74
CA ILE A 209 -1.05 -7.63 -17.60
C ILE A 209 -1.10 -9.07 -18.16
N ILE A 210 -2.15 -9.83 -17.85
CA ILE A 210 -2.36 -11.19 -18.39
C ILE A 210 -2.53 -11.13 -19.91
N LEU A 211 -3.30 -10.19 -20.44
CA LEU A 211 -3.52 -10.01 -21.88
C LEU A 211 -2.21 -9.62 -22.59
N ASN A 212 -1.46 -8.67 -22.06
CA ASN A 212 -0.15 -8.28 -22.58
C ASN A 212 0.85 -9.44 -22.54
N ARG A 213 0.87 -10.22 -21.45
CA ARG A 213 1.70 -11.43 -21.35
C ARG A 213 1.28 -12.50 -22.37
N THR A 214 -0.03 -12.67 -22.57
CA THR A 214 -0.59 -13.63 -23.55
C THR A 214 -0.30 -13.18 -24.99
N SER A 215 -0.42 -11.89 -25.29
CA SER A 215 -0.05 -11.31 -26.59
C SER A 215 1.46 -11.46 -26.86
N ALA A 216 2.32 -11.24 -25.86
CA ALA A 216 3.75 -11.49 -25.97
C ALA A 216 4.06 -12.98 -26.25
N LEU A 217 3.37 -13.92 -25.58
CA LEU A 217 3.50 -15.35 -25.84
C LEU A 217 2.96 -15.73 -27.23
N TYR A 218 1.88 -15.10 -27.70
CA TYR A 218 1.34 -15.32 -29.05
C TYR A 218 2.28 -14.79 -30.13
N ASN A 219 2.87 -13.61 -29.94
CA ASN A 219 3.90 -13.05 -30.82
C ASN A 219 5.16 -13.92 -30.85
N GLN A 220 5.59 -14.44 -29.69
CA GLN A 220 6.68 -15.42 -29.60
C GLN A 220 6.35 -16.70 -30.39
N ALA A 221 5.16 -17.27 -30.20
CA ALA A 221 4.70 -18.44 -30.94
C ALA A 221 4.60 -18.16 -32.45
N LEU A 222 4.20 -16.96 -32.88
CA LEU A 222 4.21 -16.56 -34.29
C LEU A 222 5.62 -16.43 -34.86
N ILE A 223 6.59 -15.94 -34.08
CA ILE A 223 8.01 -15.89 -34.47
C ILE A 223 8.54 -17.31 -34.64
N GLU A 224 8.27 -18.21 -33.68
CA GLU A 224 8.65 -19.62 -33.73
C GLU A 224 7.99 -20.34 -34.93
N TYR A 225 6.70 -20.11 -35.19
CA TYR A 225 6.01 -20.61 -36.38
C TYR A 225 6.65 -20.09 -37.68
N ARG A 226 7.02 -18.81 -37.76
CA ARG A 226 7.73 -18.25 -38.93
C ARG A 226 9.12 -18.85 -39.08
N GLN A 227 9.84 -19.11 -37.99
CA GLN A 227 11.15 -19.78 -38.02
C GLN A 227 11.01 -21.23 -38.51
N MET A 228 10.08 -22.00 -37.94
CA MET A 228 9.77 -23.37 -38.39
C MET A 228 9.31 -23.40 -39.86
N PHE A 229 8.46 -22.47 -40.28
CA PHE A 229 8.02 -22.35 -41.67
C PHE A 229 9.18 -22.01 -42.61
N ASN A 230 10.10 -21.11 -42.21
CA ASN A 230 11.28 -20.77 -43.00
C ASN A 230 12.28 -21.94 -43.07
N GLN A 231 12.47 -22.69 -41.98
CA GLN A 231 13.26 -23.93 -41.98
C GLN A 231 12.63 -25.00 -42.88
N TRP A 232 11.32 -25.19 -42.79
CA TRP A 232 10.57 -26.12 -43.66
C TRP A 232 10.65 -25.70 -45.13
N LYS A 233 10.45 -24.41 -45.44
CA LYS A 233 10.64 -23.85 -46.79
C LYS A 233 12.07 -24.07 -47.29
N GLY A 234 13.08 -23.88 -46.44
CA GLY A 234 14.47 -24.21 -46.75
C GLY A 234 14.66 -25.69 -47.09
N SER A 235 14.13 -26.61 -46.26
CA SER A 235 14.14 -28.05 -46.52
C SER A 235 13.42 -28.44 -47.81
N VAL A 236 12.29 -27.79 -48.14
CA VAL A 236 11.56 -28.00 -49.41
C VAL A 236 12.38 -27.50 -50.61
N ILE A 237 13.07 -26.36 -50.49
CA ILE A 237 13.99 -25.88 -51.54
C ILE A 237 15.17 -26.84 -51.73
N MET A 238 15.77 -27.33 -50.64
CA MET A 238 16.83 -28.34 -50.70
C MET A 238 16.35 -29.66 -51.32
N LEU A 239 15.11 -30.08 -51.05
CA LEU A 239 14.48 -31.25 -51.70
C LEU A 239 14.20 -30.99 -53.18
N GLN A 240 13.77 -29.80 -53.58
CA GLN A 240 13.61 -29.44 -54.99
C GLN A 240 14.94 -29.39 -55.73
N GLN A 241 15.99 -28.85 -55.11
CA GLN A 241 17.36 -28.87 -55.64
C GLN A 241 17.84 -30.32 -55.81
N ARG A 242 17.76 -31.15 -54.77
CA ARG A 242 18.07 -32.60 -54.87
C ARG A 242 17.25 -33.31 -55.94
N ASN A 243 15.96 -33.02 -56.09
CA ASN A 243 15.13 -33.61 -57.13
C ASN A 243 15.55 -33.15 -58.54
N ASN A 244 16.02 -31.90 -58.69
CA ASN A 244 16.57 -31.42 -59.96
C ASN A 244 17.94 -32.04 -60.26
N ASP A 245 18.78 -32.24 -59.25
CA ASP A 245 20.07 -32.91 -59.42
C ASP A 245 19.89 -34.42 -59.69
N ILE A 246 18.93 -35.08 -59.04
CA ILE A 246 18.51 -36.45 -59.39
C ILE A 246 18.01 -36.51 -60.84
N LYS A 247 17.23 -35.52 -61.30
CA LYS A 247 16.80 -35.44 -62.71
C LYS A 247 17.97 -35.25 -63.67
N LYS A 248 18.97 -34.42 -63.34
CA LYS A 248 20.21 -34.30 -64.14
C LYS A 248 20.95 -35.63 -64.19
N VAL A 249 21.15 -36.30 -63.05
CA VAL A 249 21.82 -37.61 -62.99
C VAL A 249 21.03 -38.67 -63.78
N ILE A 250 19.70 -38.63 -63.77
CA ILE A 250 18.86 -39.50 -64.62
C ILE A 250 19.10 -39.17 -66.10
N GLN A 251 19.07 -37.90 -66.50
CA GLN A 251 19.34 -37.47 -67.89
C GLN A 251 20.76 -37.83 -68.35
N GLU A 252 21.76 -37.68 -67.49
CA GLU A 252 23.14 -38.11 -67.73
C GLU A 252 23.23 -39.63 -67.86
N THR A 253 22.47 -40.38 -67.05
CA THR A 253 22.40 -41.86 -67.13
C THR A 253 21.68 -42.32 -68.40
N GLU A 254 20.60 -41.64 -68.81
CA GLU A 254 19.88 -41.87 -70.06
C GLU A 254 20.79 -41.59 -71.27
N ALA A 255 21.50 -40.45 -71.29
CA ALA A 255 22.48 -40.13 -72.32
C ALA A 255 23.63 -41.14 -72.37
N LEU A 256 24.14 -41.61 -71.22
CA LEU A 256 25.12 -42.69 -71.15
C LEU A 256 24.55 -44.02 -71.64
N TYR A 257 23.25 -44.28 -71.45
CA TYR A 257 22.57 -45.46 -71.96
C TYR A 257 22.40 -45.40 -73.49
N GLU A 258 22.02 -44.24 -74.05
CA GLU A 258 21.99 -44.01 -75.50
C GLU A 258 23.38 -44.17 -76.11
N ILE A 259 24.42 -43.54 -75.54
CA ILE A 259 25.81 -43.71 -75.97
C ILE A 259 26.23 -45.19 -75.90
N SER A 260 25.89 -45.90 -74.84
CA SER A 260 26.16 -47.34 -74.69
C SER A 260 25.42 -48.17 -75.74
N GLN A 261 24.16 -47.84 -76.03
CA GLN A 261 23.36 -48.51 -77.05
C GLN A 261 23.90 -48.25 -78.47
N ASP A 262 24.35 -47.03 -78.77
CA ASP A 262 24.97 -46.71 -80.06
C ASP A 262 26.36 -47.35 -80.20
N LYS A 263 27.17 -47.37 -79.14
CA LYS A 263 28.42 -48.16 -79.13
C LYS A 263 28.14 -49.64 -79.31
N LYS A 264 27.04 -50.18 -78.75
CA LYS A 264 26.59 -51.56 -78.97
C LYS A 264 26.12 -51.81 -80.41
N LYS A 265 25.39 -50.87 -81.04
CA LYS A 265 25.02 -50.96 -82.48
C LYS A 265 26.28 -50.98 -83.35
N VAL A 266 27.20 -50.05 -83.15
CA VAL A 266 28.49 -49.98 -83.88
C VAL A 266 29.31 -51.26 -83.66
N LEU A 267 29.33 -51.79 -82.44
CA LEU A 267 30.00 -53.06 -82.15
C LEU A 267 29.33 -54.22 -82.89
N GLN A 268 27.99 -54.33 -82.86
CA GLN A 268 27.25 -55.34 -83.62
C GLN A 268 27.40 -55.20 -85.14
N GLU A 269 27.51 -53.98 -85.67
CA GLU A 269 27.83 -53.72 -87.07
C GLU A 269 29.25 -54.15 -87.40
N SER A 270 30.22 -53.89 -86.51
CA SER A 270 31.60 -54.34 -86.67
C SER A 270 31.75 -55.86 -86.54
N GLU A 271 30.96 -56.52 -85.69
CA GLU A 271 30.88 -57.98 -85.57
C GLU A 271 30.25 -58.60 -86.83
N LYS A 272 29.15 -58.03 -87.34
CA LYS A 272 28.53 -58.47 -88.60
C LYS A 272 29.49 -58.29 -89.77
N PHE A 273 30.15 -57.14 -89.87
CA PHE A 273 31.16 -56.88 -90.89
C PHE A 273 32.34 -57.85 -90.76
N LEU A 274 32.83 -58.12 -89.55
CA LEU A 274 33.88 -59.10 -89.32
C LEU A 274 33.45 -60.51 -89.74
N MET A 275 32.22 -60.93 -89.42
CA MET A 275 31.67 -62.22 -89.84
C MET A 275 31.48 -62.30 -91.37
N GLU A 276 31.05 -61.22 -92.01
CA GLU A 276 30.94 -61.11 -93.46
C GLU A 276 32.32 -61.12 -94.14
N GLN A 277 33.33 -60.46 -93.56
CA GLN A 277 34.71 -60.55 -94.03
C GLN A 277 35.33 -61.93 -93.79
N ILE A 278 34.98 -62.62 -92.70
CA ILE A 278 35.41 -64.02 -92.44
C ILE A 278 34.78 -64.95 -93.48
N GLU A 279 33.49 -64.83 -93.76
CA GLU A 279 32.80 -65.67 -94.75
C GLU A 279 33.25 -65.33 -96.18
N ASN A 280 33.49 -64.06 -96.50
CA ASN A 280 34.08 -63.65 -97.78
C ASN A 280 35.52 -64.18 -97.92
N ASN A 281 36.37 -64.05 -96.91
CA ASN A 281 37.71 -64.65 -96.90
C ASN A 281 37.66 -66.18 -97.04
N LYS A 282 36.65 -66.85 -96.47
CA LYS A 282 36.41 -68.29 -96.62
C LYS A 282 35.95 -68.64 -98.03
N GLN A 283 35.05 -67.87 -98.64
CA GLN A 283 34.63 -68.03 -100.04
C GLN A 283 35.78 -67.76 -101.02
N VAL A 284 36.63 -66.78 -100.73
CA VAL A 284 37.87 -66.51 -101.48
C VAL A 284 38.85 -67.66 -101.30
N GLN A 285 39.08 -68.18 -100.09
CA GLN A 285 39.90 -69.37 -99.87
C GLN A 285 39.35 -70.60 -100.59
N ASP A 286 38.04 -70.84 -100.59
CA ASP A 286 37.45 -71.98 -101.29
C ASP A 286 37.46 -71.80 -102.81
N SER A 287 37.43 -70.56 -103.29
CA SER A 287 37.67 -70.23 -104.71
C SER A 287 39.14 -70.41 -105.09
N ILE A 288 40.08 -70.03 -104.23
CA ILE A 288 41.51 -70.31 -104.38
C ILE A 288 41.73 -71.83 -104.41
N LYS A 289 41.17 -72.62 -103.49
CA LYS A 289 41.26 -74.09 -103.51
C LYS A 289 40.68 -74.72 -104.78
N LYS A 290 39.63 -74.14 -105.38
CA LYS A 290 39.10 -74.57 -106.68
C LYS A 290 40.08 -74.25 -107.80
N LEU A 291 40.56 -73.01 -107.87
CA LEU A 291 41.55 -72.57 -108.86
C LEU A 291 42.89 -73.31 -108.71
N GLU A 292 43.31 -73.68 -107.50
CA GLU A 292 44.48 -74.52 -107.24
C GLU A 292 44.27 -75.94 -107.79
N LYS A 293 43.07 -76.52 -107.61
CA LYS A 293 42.72 -77.81 -108.21
C LYS A 293 42.70 -77.74 -109.74
N GLU A 294 42.07 -76.72 -110.31
CA GLU A 294 42.06 -76.46 -111.76
C GLU A 294 43.48 -76.22 -112.29
N LEU A 295 44.34 -75.52 -111.54
CA LEU A 295 45.76 -75.36 -111.88
C LEU A 295 46.50 -76.70 -111.84
N THR A 296 46.20 -77.60 -110.90
CA THR A 296 46.79 -78.94 -110.88
C THR A 296 46.33 -79.79 -112.06
N THR A 297 45.04 -79.79 -112.43
CA THR A 297 44.56 -80.52 -113.60
C THR A 297 45.11 -79.94 -114.90
N MET A 298 45.16 -78.61 -115.04
CA MET A 298 45.78 -77.96 -116.22
C MET A 298 47.29 -78.23 -116.32
N LYS A 299 48.01 -78.40 -115.19
CA LYS A 299 49.42 -78.83 -115.17
C LYS A 299 49.58 -80.30 -115.57
N GLU A 300 48.65 -81.17 -115.16
CA GLU A 300 48.61 -82.58 -115.53
C GLU A 300 48.30 -82.76 -117.02
N GLU A 301 47.30 -82.04 -117.55
CA GLU A 301 47.01 -81.94 -118.98
C GLU A 301 48.19 -81.37 -119.79
N GLN A 302 48.88 -80.34 -119.28
CA GLN A 302 50.10 -79.83 -119.90
C GLN A 302 51.24 -80.87 -119.89
N GLY A 303 51.32 -81.71 -118.86
CA GLY A 303 52.22 -82.86 -118.81
C GLY A 303 51.91 -83.87 -119.93
N ASN A 304 50.66 -84.32 -119.98
CA ASN A 304 50.17 -85.27 -120.99
C ASN A 304 50.38 -84.74 -122.42
N MET A 305 50.12 -83.45 -122.68
CA MET A 305 50.37 -82.81 -123.96
C MET A 305 51.86 -82.75 -124.31
N LYS A 306 52.75 -82.50 -123.34
CA LYS A 306 54.21 -82.55 -123.57
C LYS A 306 54.69 -83.96 -123.89
N GLU A 307 54.20 -84.98 -123.19
CA GLU A 307 54.50 -86.38 -123.50
C GLU A 307 54.02 -86.74 -124.92
N MET A 308 52.82 -86.30 -125.29
CA MET A 308 52.27 -86.54 -126.62
C MET A 308 53.07 -85.82 -127.73
N ILE A 309 53.50 -84.57 -127.52
CA ILE A 309 54.43 -83.87 -128.41
C ILE A 309 55.75 -84.64 -128.55
N THR A 310 56.34 -85.07 -127.42
CA THR A 310 57.59 -85.86 -127.43
C THR A 310 57.42 -87.17 -128.22
N SER A 311 56.24 -87.80 -128.15
CA SER A 311 55.92 -88.98 -128.97
C SER A 311 55.86 -88.69 -130.48
N TYR A 312 55.32 -87.52 -130.87
CA TYR A 312 55.26 -87.09 -132.27
C TYR A 312 56.63 -86.67 -132.81
N GLU A 313 57.47 -86.02 -131.99
CA GLU A 313 58.87 -85.71 -132.36
C GLU A 313 59.65 -87.00 -132.67
N ASN A 314 59.49 -88.03 -131.84
CA ASN A 314 60.05 -89.36 -132.08
C ASN A 314 59.55 -89.99 -133.40
N GLN A 315 58.25 -89.90 -133.70
CA GLN A 315 57.69 -90.36 -134.99
C GLN A 315 58.28 -89.58 -136.18
N LEU A 316 58.49 -88.27 -136.04
CA LEU A 316 59.00 -87.41 -137.10
C LEU A 316 60.49 -87.69 -137.40
N VAL A 317 61.27 -88.10 -136.39
CA VAL A 317 62.63 -88.63 -136.57
C VAL A 317 62.63 -89.93 -137.40
N ILE A 318 61.71 -90.86 -137.12
CA ILE A 318 61.58 -92.12 -137.87
C ILE A 318 61.24 -91.83 -139.34
N GLN A 319 60.26 -90.96 -139.61
CA GLN A 319 59.85 -90.60 -140.98
C GLN A 319 60.99 -89.92 -141.77
N LYS A 320 61.81 -89.09 -141.12
CA LYS A 320 63.02 -88.50 -141.75
C LYS A 320 64.06 -89.55 -142.16
N GLY A 321 64.11 -90.70 -141.48
CA GLY A 321 64.96 -91.83 -141.87
C GLY A 321 64.54 -92.43 -143.22
N ILE A 322 63.26 -92.75 -143.36
CA ILE A 322 62.68 -93.40 -144.55
C ILE A 322 62.88 -92.55 -145.83
N VAL A 323 62.69 -91.23 -145.73
CA VAL A 323 62.85 -90.30 -146.87
C VAL A 323 64.30 -90.23 -147.38
N LYS A 324 65.30 -90.35 -146.49
CA LYS A 324 66.71 -90.41 -146.92
C LYS A 324 67.01 -91.66 -147.76
N GLU A 325 66.46 -92.81 -147.37
CA GLU A 325 66.71 -94.09 -148.04
C GLU A 325 66.09 -94.13 -149.45
N LEU A 326 64.86 -93.61 -149.61
CA LEU A 326 64.22 -93.45 -150.92
C LEU A 326 64.99 -92.53 -151.87
N THR A 327 65.62 -91.47 -151.34
CA THR A 327 66.34 -90.49 -152.15
C THR A 327 67.59 -91.08 -152.83
N GLN A 328 68.33 -91.96 -152.14
CA GLN A 328 69.49 -92.64 -152.74
C GLN A 328 69.09 -93.56 -153.90
N ARG A 329 67.95 -94.25 -153.80
CA ARG A 329 67.47 -95.20 -154.83
C ARG A 329 67.13 -94.53 -156.17
N VAL A 330 66.66 -93.28 -156.14
CA VAL A 330 66.29 -92.51 -157.35
C VAL A 330 67.52 -92.03 -158.15
N GLN A 331 68.65 -91.77 -157.49
CA GLN A 331 69.86 -91.32 -158.20
C GLN A 331 70.47 -92.41 -159.08
N GLN A 332 70.37 -93.68 -158.69
CA GLN A 332 70.97 -94.79 -159.42
C GLN A 332 70.29 -95.06 -160.78
N VAL A 333 68.96 -94.94 -160.85
CA VAL A 333 68.17 -95.16 -162.10
C VAL A 333 68.43 -94.10 -163.17
N ARG A 334 68.88 -92.89 -162.79
CA ARG A 334 69.14 -91.79 -163.73
C ARG A 334 70.44 -91.91 -164.52
N ALA A 335 71.35 -92.82 -164.14
CA ALA A 335 72.62 -93.02 -164.85
C ALA A 335 72.44 -93.82 -166.17
N ASP A 336 71.63 -94.87 -166.14
CA ASP A 336 71.53 -95.84 -167.26
C ASP A 336 70.85 -95.27 -168.52
N ILE A 337 69.92 -94.34 -168.36
CA ILE A 337 69.15 -93.75 -169.47
C ILE A 337 70.07 -92.98 -170.44
N LYS A 338 71.07 -92.27 -169.89
CA LYS A 338 71.96 -91.38 -170.64
C LYS A 338 72.90 -92.09 -171.62
N HIS A 339 73.05 -93.42 -171.49
CA HIS A 339 73.90 -94.23 -172.36
C HIS A 339 73.22 -94.63 -173.69
N LYS A 340 71.88 -94.65 -173.75
CA LYS A 340 71.13 -95.13 -174.93
C LYS A 340 70.87 -94.07 -176.00
N GLU A 341 70.81 -92.79 -175.63
CA GLU A 341 70.46 -91.69 -176.54
C GLU A 341 71.55 -91.44 -177.62
N SER A 342 72.82 -91.68 -177.29
CA SER A 342 73.98 -91.33 -178.12
C SER A 342 74.12 -92.13 -179.44
N GLN A 343 73.42 -93.28 -179.58
CA GLN A 343 73.52 -94.11 -180.79
C GLN A 343 72.51 -93.75 -181.90
N ILE A 344 71.43 -93.03 -181.56
CA ILE A 344 70.35 -92.72 -182.51
C ILE A 344 70.74 -91.57 -183.46
N GLN A 345 71.64 -90.69 -183.02
CA GLN A 345 71.97 -89.42 -183.68
C GLN A 345 72.74 -89.56 -185.02
N ILE A 346 73.36 -90.72 -185.29
CA ILE A 346 74.27 -90.91 -186.44
C ILE A 346 73.53 -91.24 -187.75
N LYS A 347 72.28 -91.73 -187.71
CA LYS A 347 71.57 -92.21 -188.93
C LYS A 347 70.71 -91.16 -189.64
N ASN A 348 70.40 -90.02 -189.04
CA ASN A 348 69.47 -89.04 -189.62
C ASN A 348 70.10 -88.08 -190.66
N THR A 349 71.44 -87.95 -190.72
CA THR A 349 72.15 -86.87 -191.44
C THR A 349 72.37 -87.08 -192.95
N LYS A 350 71.71 -88.07 -193.57
CA LYS A 350 71.84 -88.33 -195.04
C LYS A 350 70.55 -88.17 -195.85
N ILE A 351 69.39 -88.03 -195.21
CA ILE A 351 68.09 -87.95 -195.90
C ILE A 351 67.75 -86.51 -196.36
N GLU A 352 68.38 -85.49 -195.78
CA GLU A 352 68.03 -84.07 -196.03
C GLU A 352 68.57 -83.48 -197.36
N LYS A 353 69.36 -84.20 -198.16
CA LYS A 353 70.20 -83.57 -199.21
C LYS A 353 69.75 -83.70 -200.67
N ILE A 354 68.69 -84.45 -200.98
CA ILE A 354 68.25 -84.68 -202.38
C ILE A 354 66.82 -84.18 -202.66
N ASP A 355 65.90 -84.17 -201.68
CA ASP A 355 64.47 -84.06 -202.00
C ASP A 355 63.97 -82.64 -202.37
N LYS A 356 64.77 -81.58 -202.14
CA LYS A 356 64.49 -80.21 -202.62
C LYS A 356 65.75 -79.39 -202.97
N GLN A 357 66.49 -79.81 -203.98
CA GLN A 357 66.69 -78.81 -205.04
C GLN A 357 65.31 -78.57 -205.65
N VAL A 358 64.87 -77.30 -205.65
CA VAL A 358 64.26 -76.57 -206.78
C VAL A 358 63.60 -77.47 -207.86
N ILE A 359 62.37 -77.28 -208.35
CA ILE A 359 61.65 -76.05 -208.75
C ILE A 359 60.13 -76.40 -208.74
N ASP A 360 59.12 -75.53 -208.77
CA ASP A 360 58.81 -74.68 -209.92
C ASP A 360 57.92 -73.48 -209.58
N LEU A 361 58.35 -72.68 -208.59
CA LEU A 361 58.10 -71.23 -208.62
C LEU A 361 59.35 -70.46 -209.07
N THR A 362 60.08 -71.06 -210.02
CA THR A 362 60.86 -70.32 -211.00
C THR A 362 60.49 -70.92 -212.37
N ALA A 363 59.31 -70.57 -212.92
CA ALA A 363 58.89 -71.05 -214.25
C ALA A 363 58.59 -69.92 -215.26
N LYS A 364 58.83 -68.68 -214.84
CA LYS A 364 59.60 -67.76 -215.68
C LYS A 364 60.86 -67.39 -214.86
N LEU A 365 61.92 -68.21 -214.81
CA LEU A 365 62.25 -69.49 -215.51
C LEU A 365 63.20 -70.37 -214.62
N GLN A 366 63.31 -71.72 -214.72
CA GLN A 366 62.44 -72.75 -215.35
C GLN A 366 62.62 -74.15 -214.69
N ASP A 367 61.54 -74.94 -214.46
CA ASP A 367 61.40 -76.44 -214.54
C ASP A 367 61.02 -77.32 -213.27
N ILE A 368 59.75 -77.79 -213.15
CA ILE A 368 59.28 -79.19 -212.82
C ILE A 368 58.96 -79.72 -211.35
N THR A 369 57.64 -79.87 -211.05
CA THR A 369 56.81 -81.00 -210.43
C THR A 369 56.98 -81.67 -209.01
N ASN A 370 56.45 -82.92 -208.81
CA ASN A 370 55.66 -83.43 -207.62
C ASN A 370 55.91 -84.93 -207.19
N GLN A 371 55.64 -85.28 -205.91
CA GLN A 371 55.16 -86.59 -205.31
C GLN A 371 56.06 -87.85 -204.98
N LYS A 372 56.08 -88.22 -203.67
CA LYS A 372 55.66 -89.49 -202.98
C LYS A 372 56.26 -90.92 -203.29
N VAL A 373 57.01 -91.49 -202.32
CA VAL A 373 57.15 -92.93 -201.86
C VAL A 373 57.70 -94.02 -202.83
N ASP A 374 57.98 -95.32 -202.50
CA ASP A 374 57.77 -96.22 -201.32
C ASP A 374 58.80 -97.43 -201.24
N ILE A 375 58.50 -98.53 -200.49
CA ILE A 375 59.06 -99.93 -200.48
C ILE A 375 60.08 -100.28 -199.36
N GLU A 376 59.98 -101.31 -198.48
CA GLU A 376 59.15 -102.54 -198.32
C GLU A 376 59.74 -103.87 -198.85
N GLU A 377 60.59 -104.58 -198.07
CA GLU A 377 60.68 -106.07 -198.15
C GLU A 377 61.38 -106.71 -196.93
N LYS A 378 60.60 -106.93 -195.85
CA LYS A 378 60.88 -108.00 -194.86
C LYS A 378 59.71 -108.36 -193.93
N ALA A 379 58.58 -107.64 -193.99
CA ALA A 379 57.43 -107.84 -193.11
C ALA A 379 56.51 -109.02 -193.54
N LYS A 380 57.09 -110.12 -194.02
CA LYS A 380 56.35 -111.35 -194.37
C LYS A 380 55.86 -112.15 -193.14
N GLU A 381 56.10 -111.63 -191.94
CA GLU A 381 55.47 -112.08 -190.68
C GLU A 381 54.15 -111.33 -190.35
N LEU A 382 53.78 -110.27 -191.10
CA LEU A 382 52.50 -109.57 -190.92
C LEU A 382 51.40 -110.02 -191.88
N GLU A 383 51.66 -111.05 -192.68
CA GLU A 383 50.68 -111.65 -193.61
C GLU A 383 49.46 -112.23 -192.85
N GLU A 384 49.64 -112.74 -191.61
CA GLU A 384 48.52 -113.13 -190.71
C GLU A 384 47.75 -111.93 -190.11
N MET A 385 48.29 -110.71 -190.12
CA MET A 385 47.57 -109.52 -189.63
C MET A 385 46.67 -108.88 -190.71
N ILE A 386 46.93 -109.17 -191.99
CA ILE A 386 46.21 -108.56 -193.13
C ILE A 386 44.76 -109.07 -193.21
N GLU A 387 44.52 -110.36 -192.96
CA GLU A 387 43.17 -110.95 -193.02
C GLU A 387 42.24 -110.42 -191.91
N GLU A 388 42.79 -109.90 -190.80
CA GLU A 388 42.03 -109.22 -189.75
C GLU A 388 41.83 -107.71 -190.01
N GLN A 389 42.80 -107.05 -190.68
CA GLN A 389 42.71 -105.62 -191.01
C GLN A 389 41.76 -105.32 -192.18
N GLU A 390 41.64 -106.19 -193.16
CA GLU A 390 40.68 -105.98 -194.27
C GLU A 390 39.21 -105.98 -193.78
N LYS A 391 38.89 -106.79 -192.76
CA LYS A 391 37.59 -106.74 -192.07
C LYS A 391 37.38 -105.46 -191.23
N LYS A 392 38.45 -104.79 -190.77
CA LYS A 392 38.36 -103.47 -190.10
C LYS A 392 38.18 -102.32 -191.09
N LYS A 393 38.86 -102.35 -192.25
CA LYS A 393 38.81 -101.30 -193.29
C LYS A 393 37.39 -101.06 -193.82
N SER A 394 36.59 -102.11 -194.05
CA SER A 394 35.20 -101.95 -194.53
C SER A 394 34.22 -101.39 -193.48
N LYS A 395 34.51 -101.53 -192.18
CA LYS A 395 33.72 -100.93 -191.09
C LYS A 395 34.03 -99.45 -190.91
N MET A 396 35.30 -99.06 -190.96
CA MET A 396 35.72 -97.67 -190.72
C MET A 396 35.23 -96.70 -191.82
N THR A 397 35.18 -97.14 -193.08
CA THR A 397 34.61 -96.36 -194.18
C THR A 397 33.10 -96.09 -194.03
N LYS A 398 32.36 -96.96 -193.31
CA LYS A 398 30.93 -96.73 -193.02
C LYS A 398 30.72 -95.73 -191.88
N GLU A 399 31.58 -95.74 -190.85
CA GLU A 399 31.53 -94.73 -189.78
C GLU A 399 31.91 -93.33 -190.25
N MET A 400 32.88 -93.19 -191.17
CA MET A 400 33.27 -91.89 -191.74
C MET A 400 32.07 -91.16 -192.39
N ASN A 401 31.29 -91.87 -193.20
CA ASN A 401 30.07 -91.33 -193.82
C ASN A 401 28.96 -91.03 -192.80
N ARG A 402 28.87 -91.81 -191.70
CA ARG A 402 27.93 -91.55 -190.60
C ARG A 402 28.27 -90.24 -189.87
N LEU A 403 29.56 -90.01 -189.59
CA LEU A 403 30.06 -88.80 -188.94
C LEU A 403 29.85 -87.54 -189.80
N GLN A 404 30.02 -87.65 -191.12
CA GLN A 404 29.79 -86.51 -192.02
C GLN A 404 28.31 -86.06 -192.07
N MET A 405 27.35 -87.01 -192.02
CA MET A 405 25.92 -86.69 -191.86
C MET A 405 25.53 -86.21 -190.45
N ALA A 406 26.30 -86.57 -189.42
CA ALA A 406 26.08 -86.04 -188.07
C ALA A 406 26.48 -84.55 -188.00
N ASN A 407 27.60 -84.19 -188.62
CA ASN A 407 28.14 -82.83 -188.60
C ASN A 407 27.20 -81.82 -189.29
N LEU A 408 26.58 -82.19 -190.42
CA LEU A 408 25.55 -81.36 -191.08
C LEU A 408 24.29 -81.15 -190.22
N ARG A 409 23.90 -82.12 -189.39
CA ARG A 409 22.77 -81.97 -188.46
C ARG A 409 23.07 -81.00 -187.33
N VAL A 410 24.27 -81.08 -186.74
CA VAL A 410 24.74 -80.13 -185.71
C VAL A 410 24.79 -78.70 -186.27
N MET A 411 25.24 -78.52 -187.51
CA MET A 411 25.32 -77.20 -188.14
C MET A 411 23.95 -76.53 -188.35
N ASN A 412 22.89 -77.32 -188.63
CA ASN A 412 21.52 -76.80 -188.68
C ASN A 412 20.98 -76.45 -187.27
N GLN A 413 21.21 -77.30 -186.27
CA GLN A 413 20.80 -77.03 -184.88
C GLN A 413 21.40 -75.72 -184.32
N ILE A 414 22.65 -75.40 -184.65
CA ILE A 414 23.28 -74.12 -184.28
C ILE A 414 22.52 -72.93 -184.88
N LYS A 415 21.97 -73.08 -186.09
CA LYS A 415 21.27 -72.01 -186.81
C LYS A 415 19.87 -71.75 -186.22
N ASP A 416 19.20 -72.80 -185.75
CA ASP A 416 17.90 -72.69 -185.07
C ASP A 416 18.07 -71.99 -183.70
N LEU A 417 19.07 -72.41 -182.90
CA LEU A 417 19.42 -71.75 -181.62
C LEU A 417 19.79 -70.27 -181.77
N GLN A 418 20.39 -69.87 -182.90
CA GLN A 418 20.67 -68.46 -183.21
C GLN A 418 19.40 -67.64 -183.46
N ASN A 419 18.33 -68.24 -183.97
CA ASN A 419 17.06 -67.55 -184.19
C ASN A 419 16.25 -67.42 -182.88
N GLU A 420 16.25 -68.47 -182.05
CA GLU A 420 15.62 -68.46 -180.72
C GLU A 420 16.21 -67.37 -179.81
N ASN A 421 17.53 -67.21 -179.82
CA ASN A 421 18.25 -66.17 -179.07
C ASN A 421 17.85 -64.74 -179.52
N LYS A 422 17.51 -64.51 -180.80
CA LYS A 422 16.99 -63.22 -181.27
C LYS A 422 15.58 -62.91 -180.75
N VAL A 423 14.72 -63.93 -180.60
CA VAL A 423 13.36 -63.76 -180.06
C VAL A 423 13.44 -63.40 -178.58
N LEU A 424 14.22 -64.16 -177.80
CA LEU A 424 14.45 -63.89 -176.37
C LEU A 424 15.01 -62.48 -176.12
N LYS A 425 15.87 -61.98 -177.01
CA LYS A 425 16.38 -60.60 -176.91
C LYS A 425 15.29 -59.53 -177.05
N MET A 426 14.32 -59.72 -177.95
CA MET A 426 13.20 -58.77 -178.09
C MET A 426 12.24 -58.82 -176.89
N GLU A 427 12.03 -60.00 -176.30
CA GLU A 427 11.24 -60.13 -175.06
C GLU A 427 11.94 -59.47 -173.87
N TYR A 428 13.26 -59.63 -173.76
CA TYR A 428 14.09 -58.94 -172.77
C TYR A 428 14.01 -57.41 -172.90
N GLU A 429 14.11 -56.87 -174.12
CA GLU A 429 13.96 -55.42 -174.37
C GLU A 429 12.56 -54.91 -173.99
N LYS A 430 11.51 -55.71 -174.19
CA LYS A 430 10.12 -55.39 -173.80
C LYS A 430 9.91 -55.39 -172.29
N GLU A 431 10.40 -56.39 -171.56
CA GLU A 431 10.28 -56.40 -170.10
C GLU A 431 11.22 -55.39 -169.43
N SER A 432 12.40 -55.11 -170.01
CA SER A 432 13.28 -54.01 -169.58
C SER A 432 12.56 -52.64 -169.62
N LYS A 433 11.84 -52.34 -170.72
CA LYS A 433 10.99 -51.14 -170.83
C LYS A 433 9.90 -51.04 -169.77
N LYS A 434 9.38 -52.18 -169.30
CA LYS A 434 8.35 -52.26 -168.26
C LYS A 434 8.96 -52.07 -166.87
N CYS A 435 10.16 -52.60 -166.63
CA CYS A 435 10.95 -52.28 -165.43
C CYS A 435 11.27 -50.78 -165.36
N GLU A 436 11.72 -50.13 -166.45
CA GLU A 436 11.93 -48.67 -166.50
C GLU A 436 10.68 -47.85 -166.12
N TYR A 437 9.48 -48.37 -166.39
CA TYR A 437 8.21 -47.73 -166.01
C TYR A 437 7.85 -47.99 -164.54
N LEU A 438 8.11 -49.20 -164.04
CA LEU A 438 7.93 -49.54 -162.63
C LEU A 438 8.92 -48.79 -161.73
N ASP A 439 10.18 -48.62 -162.12
CA ASP A 439 11.17 -47.80 -161.40
C ASP A 439 10.72 -46.33 -161.30
N LYS A 440 10.05 -45.79 -162.32
CA LYS A 440 9.47 -44.43 -162.31
C LYS A 440 8.21 -44.29 -161.45
N LEU A 441 7.56 -45.40 -161.09
CA LEU A 441 6.52 -45.43 -160.08
C LEU A 441 7.12 -45.64 -158.69
N HIS A 442 8.10 -46.54 -158.55
CA HIS A 442 8.80 -46.81 -157.31
C HIS A 442 9.49 -45.55 -156.77
N THR A 443 10.24 -44.82 -157.60
CA THR A 443 10.86 -43.54 -157.21
C THR A 443 9.86 -42.45 -156.80
N LYS A 444 8.63 -42.49 -157.31
CA LYS A 444 7.54 -41.60 -156.83
C LYS A 444 6.97 -42.06 -155.50
N GLU A 445 6.82 -43.36 -155.30
CA GLU A 445 6.42 -43.93 -154.00
C GLU A 445 7.50 -43.73 -152.94
N GLU A 446 8.79 -43.82 -153.30
CA GLU A 446 9.92 -43.46 -152.43
C GLU A 446 9.88 -41.97 -152.05
N HIS A 447 9.63 -41.06 -152.99
CA HIS A 447 9.49 -39.63 -152.67
C HIS A 447 8.30 -39.39 -151.72
N ILE A 448 7.14 -39.99 -151.99
CA ILE A 448 5.97 -39.91 -151.10
C ILE A 448 6.29 -40.53 -149.73
N LEU A 449 7.05 -41.63 -149.69
CA LEU A 449 7.49 -42.25 -148.44
C LEU A 449 8.45 -41.35 -147.67
N GLU A 450 9.36 -40.64 -148.35
CA GLU A 450 10.28 -39.68 -147.73
C GLU A 450 9.51 -38.46 -147.19
N ASP A 451 8.56 -37.91 -147.95
CA ASP A 451 7.65 -36.86 -147.48
C ASP A 451 6.85 -37.33 -146.25
N LYS A 452 6.42 -38.61 -146.23
CA LYS A 452 5.73 -39.21 -145.08
C LYS A 452 6.65 -39.47 -143.89
N LYS A 453 7.92 -39.82 -144.11
CA LYS A 453 8.94 -39.89 -143.05
C LYS A 453 9.23 -38.50 -142.50
N GLU A 454 9.35 -37.47 -143.34
CA GLU A 454 9.59 -36.10 -142.88
C GLU A 454 8.39 -35.58 -142.06
N VAL A 455 7.15 -35.85 -142.49
CA VAL A 455 5.95 -35.60 -141.66
C VAL A 455 5.94 -36.45 -140.39
N SER A 456 6.41 -37.71 -140.42
CA SER A 456 6.56 -38.54 -139.21
C SER A 456 7.59 -37.95 -138.26
N TYR A 457 8.75 -37.51 -138.74
CA TYR A 457 9.79 -36.87 -137.94
C TYR A 457 9.35 -35.51 -137.40
N GLN A 458 8.57 -34.74 -138.16
CA GLN A 458 7.98 -33.49 -137.68
C GLN A 458 6.93 -33.77 -136.59
N ALA A 459 6.14 -34.83 -136.73
CA ALA A 459 5.19 -35.28 -135.71
C ALA A 459 5.89 -35.86 -134.48
N GLU A 460 6.93 -36.68 -134.64
CA GLU A 460 7.78 -37.22 -133.57
C GLU A 460 8.55 -36.11 -132.85
N PHE A 461 8.95 -35.06 -133.56
CA PHE A 461 9.58 -33.88 -132.97
C PHE A 461 8.57 -33.07 -132.13
N GLU A 462 7.37 -32.81 -132.66
CA GLU A 462 6.31 -32.17 -131.87
C GLU A 462 5.87 -33.07 -130.70
N VAL A 463 5.76 -34.39 -130.88
CA VAL A 463 5.50 -35.36 -129.80
C VAL A 463 6.60 -35.29 -128.76
N ARG A 464 7.88 -35.39 -129.11
CA ARG A 464 9.00 -35.24 -128.16
C ARG A 464 9.00 -33.88 -127.45
N LYS A 465 8.66 -32.80 -128.15
CA LYS A 465 8.54 -31.45 -127.59
C LYS A 465 7.37 -31.37 -126.61
N TYR A 466 6.23 -32.01 -126.90
CA TYR A 466 5.11 -32.15 -125.96
C TYR A 466 5.41 -33.14 -124.83
N GLU A 467 6.20 -34.18 -125.04
CA GLU A 467 6.68 -35.12 -124.02
C GLU A 467 7.68 -34.44 -123.08
N MET A 468 8.62 -33.64 -123.57
CA MET A 468 9.48 -32.79 -122.72
C MET A 468 8.65 -31.75 -121.96
N LYS A 469 7.63 -31.16 -122.60
CA LYS A 469 6.69 -30.24 -121.92
C LYS A 469 5.84 -30.97 -120.87
N LEU A 470 5.43 -32.21 -121.14
CA LEU A 470 4.69 -33.08 -120.24
C LEU A 470 5.56 -33.65 -119.12
N ASN A 471 6.84 -33.92 -119.35
CA ASN A 471 7.81 -34.37 -118.35
C ASN A 471 8.25 -33.21 -117.45
N ARG A 472 8.30 -31.97 -117.97
CA ARG A 472 8.37 -30.74 -117.17
C ARG A 472 7.11 -30.53 -116.33
N LEU A 473 5.90 -30.77 -116.88
CA LEU A 473 4.64 -30.63 -116.14
C LEU A 473 4.37 -31.78 -115.14
N LYS A 474 4.85 -32.99 -115.42
CA LYS A 474 4.82 -34.17 -114.52
C LYS A 474 5.99 -34.20 -113.52
N GLY A 475 6.95 -33.27 -113.62
CA GLY A 475 8.07 -33.14 -112.69
C GLY A 475 9.16 -34.23 -112.79
N LEU A 476 9.23 -34.98 -113.89
CA LEU A 476 10.23 -36.05 -114.08
C LEU A 476 11.55 -35.57 -114.72
N GLU A 477 11.60 -34.34 -115.24
CA GLU A 477 12.86 -33.63 -115.55
C GLU A 477 13.15 -32.52 -114.53
N TYR A 478 13.43 -32.95 -113.31
CA TYR A 478 14.46 -32.35 -112.47
C TYR A 478 15.45 -33.46 -112.14
N ASN A 479 16.71 -33.12 -111.84
CA ASN A 479 17.64 -34.11 -111.28
C ASN A 479 16.95 -34.80 -110.10
N LYS A 480 17.01 -36.14 -110.00
CA LYS A 480 16.43 -36.85 -108.84
C LYS A 480 17.00 -36.31 -107.52
N SER A 481 18.29 -35.96 -107.52
CA SER A 481 18.97 -35.20 -106.46
C SER A 481 18.36 -33.82 -106.18
N GLU A 482 17.86 -33.09 -107.18
CA GLU A 482 17.25 -31.77 -107.00
C GLU A 482 15.80 -31.84 -106.51
N VAL A 483 15.03 -32.87 -106.91
CA VAL A 483 13.72 -33.14 -106.30
C VAL A 483 13.89 -33.61 -104.86
N GLU A 484 14.83 -34.52 -104.59
CA GLU A 484 15.16 -34.93 -103.21
C GLU A 484 15.72 -33.77 -102.39
N LYS A 485 16.53 -32.86 -102.97
CA LYS A 485 16.95 -31.61 -102.32
C LYS A 485 15.78 -30.68 -102.04
N LYS A 486 14.83 -30.51 -102.97
CA LYS A 486 13.62 -29.68 -102.76
C LYS A 486 12.67 -30.32 -101.74
N GLN A 487 12.52 -31.64 -101.74
CA GLN A 487 11.71 -32.37 -100.76
C GLN A 487 12.35 -32.32 -99.37
N LYS A 488 13.67 -32.57 -99.25
CA LYS A 488 14.41 -32.31 -98.01
C LYS A 488 14.31 -30.85 -97.61
N LYS A 489 14.38 -29.89 -98.54
CA LYS A 489 14.23 -28.46 -98.21
C LYS A 489 12.83 -28.14 -97.71
N ILE A 490 11.79 -28.78 -98.24
CA ILE A 490 10.42 -28.67 -97.75
C ILE A 490 10.32 -29.29 -96.36
N GLU A 491 10.86 -30.48 -96.14
CA GLU A 491 10.85 -31.20 -94.86
C GLU A 491 11.66 -30.45 -93.79
N ASP A 492 12.84 -29.92 -94.12
CA ASP A 492 13.64 -28.99 -93.32
C ASP A 492 12.84 -27.73 -93.01
N LEU A 493 12.16 -27.12 -93.98
CA LEU A 493 11.32 -25.93 -93.77
C LEU A 493 10.06 -26.25 -92.94
N GLN A 494 9.51 -27.46 -93.03
CA GLN A 494 8.40 -27.96 -92.22
C GLN A 494 8.86 -28.14 -90.77
N ASN A 495 10.02 -28.76 -90.57
CA ASN A 495 10.67 -28.93 -89.26
C ASN A 495 11.02 -27.58 -88.63
N ILE A 496 11.61 -26.66 -89.41
CA ILE A 496 11.87 -25.28 -88.98
C ILE A 496 10.55 -24.57 -88.66
N LEU A 497 9.49 -24.72 -89.45
CA LEU A 497 8.18 -24.12 -89.18
C LEU A 497 7.57 -24.68 -87.89
N ASP A 498 7.66 -25.99 -87.65
CA ASP A 498 7.19 -26.65 -86.44
C ASP A 498 8.02 -26.26 -85.21
N GLU A 499 9.34 -26.11 -85.34
CA GLU A 499 10.20 -25.53 -84.32
C GLU A 499 9.84 -24.07 -84.02
N LYS A 500 9.66 -23.23 -85.05
CA LYS A 500 9.21 -21.84 -84.86
C LYS A 500 7.79 -21.77 -84.28
N MET A 501 6.90 -22.71 -84.60
CA MET A 501 5.57 -22.86 -83.99
C MET A 501 5.65 -23.29 -82.53
N LYS A 502 6.54 -24.24 -82.18
CA LYS A 502 6.81 -24.65 -80.79
C LYS A 502 7.39 -23.50 -79.98
N VAL A 503 8.38 -22.77 -80.54
CA VAL A 503 8.98 -21.57 -79.95
C VAL A 503 7.95 -20.44 -79.81
N SER A 504 7.13 -20.18 -80.83
CA SER A 504 6.05 -19.18 -80.77
C SER A 504 5.03 -19.52 -79.69
N LYS A 505 4.57 -20.78 -79.61
CA LYS A 505 3.68 -21.25 -78.53
C LYS A 505 4.34 -21.18 -77.14
N LEU A 506 5.64 -21.40 -77.03
CA LEU A 506 6.39 -21.24 -75.79
C LEU A 506 6.49 -19.76 -75.38
N LEU A 507 6.84 -18.87 -76.31
CA LEU A 507 6.88 -17.43 -76.11
C LEU A 507 5.50 -16.88 -75.75
N GLN A 508 4.43 -17.34 -76.40
CA GLN A 508 3.06 -16.93 -76.11
C GLN A 508 2.62 -17.39 -74.70
N LYS A 509 3.02 -18.59 -74.26
CA LYS A 509 2.85 -19.04 -72.87
C LYS A 509 3.66 -18.18 -71.89
N GLN A 510 4.91 -17.87 -72.23
CA GLN A 510 5.77 -17.01 -71.40
C GLN A 510 5.19 -15.60 -71.26
N ILE A 511 4.73 -15.00 -72.36
CA ILE A 511 4.01 -13.71 -72.38
C ILE A 511 2.77 -13.77 -71.49
N ALA A 512 1.91 -14.78 -71.65
CA ALA A 512 0.73 -14.94 -70.80
C ALA A 512 1.09 -15.09 -69.30
N THR A 513 2.18 -15.79 -68.96
CA THR A 513 2.67 -15.85 -67.57
C THR A 513 3.28 -14.53 -67.09
N LEU A 514 3.92 -13.75 -67.96
CA LEU A 514 4.45 -12.43 -67.64
C LEU A 514 3.33 -11.42 -67.44
N GLU A 515 2.29 -11.42 -68.28
CA GLU A 515 1.08 -10.62 -68.11
C GLU A 515 0.35 -10.95 -66.80
N ASP A 516 0.25 -12.23 -66.44
CA ASP A 516 -0.37 -12.65 -65.19
C ASP A 516 0.46 -12.26 -63.97
N ASN A 517 1.79 -12.38 -64.06
CA ASN A 517 2.72 -11.88 -63.05
C ASN A 517 2.67 -10.35 -62.94
N MET A 518 2.56 -9.63 -64.06
CA MET A 518 2.36 -8.17 -64.09
C MET A 518 1.04 -7.78 -63.41
N ARG A 519 -0.07 -8.48 -63.69
CA ARG A 519 -1.34 -8.25 -62.97
C ARG A 519 -1.20 -8.50 -61.47
N LYS A 520 -0.55 -9.59 -61.06
CA LYS A 520 -0.28 -9.89 -59.64
C LYS A 520 0.58 -8.81 -58.98
N ILE A 521 1.64 -8.35 -59.64
CA ILE A 521 2.50 -7.26 -59.15
C ILE A 521 1.73 -5.95 -59.09
N SER A 522 0.96 -5.58 -60.11
CA SER A 522 0.11 -4.37 -60.09
C SER A 522 -0.93 -4.41 -58.98
N ASN A 523 -1.55 -5.57 -58.72
CA ASN A 523 -2.49 -5.74 -57.62
C ASN A 523 -1.79 -5.67 -56.25
N SER A 524 -0.57 -6.23 -56.11
CA SER A 524 0.26 -6.05 -54.91
C SER A 524 0.57 -4.58 -54.69
N ILE A 525 1.06 -3.87 -55.71
CA ILE A 525 1.37 -2.43 -55.64
C ILE A 525 0.12 -1.61 -55.28
N ALA A 526 -1.05 -1.95 -55.82
CA ALA A 526 -2.30 -1.29 -55.44
C ALA A 526 -2.68 -1.56 -53.97
N GLN A 527 -2.49 -2.79 -53.48
CA GLN A 527 -2.71 -3.16 -52.09
C GLN A 527 -1.70 -2.47 -51.15
N ASP A 528 -0.42 -2.46 -51.51
CA ASP A 528 0.67 -1.80 -50.78
C ASP A 528 0.46 -0.29 -50.72
N ASN A 529 -0.03 0.34 -51.81
CA ASN A 529 -0.41 1.76 -51.84
C ASN A 529 -1.60 2.05 -50.92
N ASN A 530 -2.64 1.21 -50.90
CA ASN A 530 -3.78 1.36 -49.99
C ASN A 530 -3.34 1.22 -48.52
N GLU A 531 -2.43 0.28 -48.22
CA GLU A 531 -1.85 0.14 -46.88
C GLU A 531 -0.98 1.36 -46.52
N LEU A 532 -0.20 1.89 -47.47
CA LEU A 532 0.62 3.08 -47.28
C LEU A 532 -0.25 4.33 -47.01
N GLU A 533 -1.36 4.51 -47.72
CA GLU A 533 -2.33 5.58 -47.48
C GLU A 533 -2.98 5.44 -46.09
N TYR A 534 -3.40 4.23 -45.71
CA TYR A 534 -3.91 3.95 -44.36
C TYR A 534 -2.86 4.26 -43.27
N LEU A 535 -1.60 3.88 -43.48
CA LEU A 535 -0.50 4.17 -42.56
C LEU A 535 -0.14 5.67 -42.52
N GLN A 536 -0.26 6.40 -43.62
CA GLN A 536 -0.10 7.85 -43.65
C GLN A 536 -1.21 8.55 -42.86
N ASN A 537 -2.47 8.17 -43.07
CA ASN A 537 -3.60 8.71 -42.31
C ASN A 537 -3.45 8.40 -40.81
N LYS A 538 -3.14 7.16 -40.45
CA LYS A 538 -2.87 6.76 -39.05
C LYS A 538 -1.68 7.50 -38.44
N LYS A 539 -0.61 7.77 -39.21
CA LYS A 539 0.50 8.61 -38.77
C LYS A 539 0.02 10.05 -38.50
N GLN A 540 -0.81 10.61 -39.37
CA GLN A 540 -1.35 11.95 -39.21
C GLN A 540 -2.23 12.06 -37.95
N ASP A 541 -3.08 11.07 -37.70
CA ASP A 541 -3.91 10.99 -36.48
C ASP A 541 -3.03 10.92 -35.21
N LEU A 542 -1.98 10.10 -35.22
CA LEU A 542 -1.03 10.00 -34.10
C LEU A 542 -0.25 11.30 -33.88
N VAL A 543 0.12 12.01 -34.95
CA VAL A 543 0.75 13.34 -34.85
C VAL A 543 -0.23 14.38 -34.28
N LEU A 544 -1.50 14.36 -34.69
CA LEU A 544 -2.52 15.24 -34.13
C LEU A 544 -2.77 14.96 -32.64
N LEU A 545 -2.82 13.68 -32.24
CA LEU A 545 -2.94 13.27 -30.84
C LEU A 545 -1.72 13.71 -30.01
N MET A 546 -0.50 13.53 -30.55
CA MET A 546 0.73 14.00 -29.91
C MET A 546 0.74 15.51 -29.71
N ASN A 547 0.38 16.27 -30.75
CA ASN A 547 0.29 17.74 -30.70
C ASN A 547 -0.78 18.23 -29.70
N ALA A 548 -1.89 17.50 -29.58
CA ALA A 548 -2.92 17.79 -28.57
C ALA A 548 -2.40 17.51 -27.14
N GLY A 549 -1.71 16.38 -26.94
CA GLY A 549 -1.06 16.04 -25.69
C GLY A 549 0.03 17.04 -25.28
N GLU A 550 0.85 17.50 -26.23
CA GLU A 550 1.87 18.53 -25.99
C GLU A 550 1.25 19.88 -25.58
N LYS A 551 0.16 20.30 -26.26
CA LYS A 551 -0.60 21.51 -25.86
C LYS A 551 -1.18 21.37 -24.46
N GLN A 552 -1.74 20.21 -24.10
CA GLN A 552 -2.30 19.96 -22.78
C GLN A 552 -1.22 19.91 -21.70
N LEU A 553 -0.06 19.30 -21.99
CA LEU A 553 1.11 19.31 -21.12
C LEU A 553 1.61 20.73 -20.87
N LYS A 554 1.72 21.55 -21.91
CA LYS A 554 2.15 22.96 -21.79
C LYS A 554 1.15 23.80 -20.99
N ALA A 555 -0.15 23.59 -21.18
CA ALA A 555 -1.16 24.23 -20.34
C ALA A 555 -1.07 23.80 -18.85
N ALA A 556 -0.78 22.52 -18.59
CA ALA A 556 -0.56 22.03 -17.23
C ALA A 556 0.74 22.57 -16.60
N GLN A 557 1.81 22.73 -17.38
CA GLN A 557 3.06 23.38 -16.95
C GLN A 557 2.82 24.84 -16.56
N ASN A 558 2.17 25.63 -17.42
CA ASN A 558 1.82 27.02 -17.12
C ASN A 558 0.97 27.12 -15.83
N CYS A 559 -0.05 26.27 -15.68
CA CYS A 559 -0.88 26.24 -14.46
C CYS A 559 -0.06 25.87 -13.21
N TYR A 560 0.89 24.93 -13.32
CA TYR A 560 1.81 24.61 -12.23
C TYR A 560 2.71 25.79 -11.85
N GLU A 561 3.26 26.51 -12.83
CA GLU A 561 4.07 27.72 -12.63
C GLU A 561 3.24 28.83 -11.96
N GLU A 562 1.99 29.06 -12.41
CA GLU A 562 1.04 29.97 -11.76
C GLU A 562 0.80 29.59 -10.29
N LYS A 563 0.58 28.30 -9.99
CA LYS A 563 0.40 27.82 -8.62
C LYS A 563 1.66 27.92 -7.77
N GLN A 564 2.85 27.76 -8.35
CA GLN A 564 4.11 27.98 -7.66
C GLN A 564 4.32 29.47 -7.30
N VAL A 565 3.88 30.39 -8.17
CA VAL A 565 3.87 31.84 -7.89
C VAL A 565 2.82 32.18 -6.82
N GLU A 566 1.60 31.63 -6.89
CA GLU A 566 0.59 31.78 -5.83
C GLU A 566 1.11 31.29 -4.47
N GLU A 567 1.74 30.11 -4.42
CA GLU A 567 2.33 29.57 -3.19
C GLU A 567 3.44 30.49 -2.65
N SER A 568 4.30 31.01 -3.53
CA SER A 568 5.37 31.95 -3.16
C SER A 568 4.81 33.26 -2.60
N MET A 569 3.72 33.77 -3.17
CA MET A 569 3.00 34.95 -2.67
C MET A 569 2.29 34.68 -1.33
N LEU A 570 1.75 33.47 -1.13
CA LEU A 570 1.16 33.06 0.14
C LEU A 570 2.23 32.90 1.22
N ARG A 571 3.38 32.29 0.93
CA ARG A 571 4.54 32.22 1.84
C ARG A 571 5.04 33.60 2.24
N LEU A 572 5.08 34.56 1.30
CA LEU A 572 5.42 35.96 1.61
C LEU A 572 4.40 36.59 2.56
N ARG A 573 3.09 36.42 2.32
CA ARG A 573 2.02 36.91 3.20
C ARG A 573 2.10 36.29 4.60
N VAL A 574 2.34 34.98 4.69
CA VAL A 574 2.55 34.29 5.97
C VAL A 574 3.74 34.89 6.71
N SER A 575 4.89 35.08 6.05
CA SER A 575 6.07 35.70 6.69
C SER A 575 5.83 37.15 7.13
N GLN A 576 4.99 37.91 6.40
CA GLN A 576 4.56 39.25 6.82
C GLN A 576 3.64 39.20 8.05
N MET A 577 2.70 38.25 8.10
CA MET A 577 1.80 38.05 9.24
C MET A 577 2.56 37.51 10.47
N GLU A 578 3.53 36.61 10.29
CA GLU A 578 4.44 36.13 11.35
C GLU A 578 5.22 37.29 11.96
N LYS A 579 5.81 38.17 11.14
CA LYS A 579 6.49 39.39 11.63
C LYS A 579 5.54 40.33 12.38
N MET A 580 4.33 40.54 11.86
CA MET A 580 3.30 41.33 12.55
C MET A 580 2.89 40.70 13.88
N MET A 581 2.77 39.37 13.94
CA MET A 581 2.47 38.62 15.16
C MET A 581 3.62 38.67 16.18
N CYS A 582 4.88 38.59 15.73
CA CYS A 582 6.05 38.81 16.58
C CYS A 582 6.04 40.22 17.17
N ASN A 583 5.83 41.26 16.35
CA ASN A 583 5.75 42.64 16.83
C ASN A 583 4.58 42.84 17.81
N ILE A 584 3.42 42.22 17.57
CA ILE A 584 2.30 42.25 18.52
C ILE A 584 2.66 41.49 19.80
N GLY A 585 3.36 40.36 19.70
CA GLY A 585 3.86 39.59 20.84
C GLY A 585 4.85 40.37 21.71
N GLU A 586 5.79 41.09 21.08
CA GLU A 586 6.72 42.02 21.75
C GLU A 586 5.97 43.16 22.45
N ASN A 587 5.02 43.80 21.77
CA ASN A 587 4.18 44.85 22.36
C ASN A 587 3.33 44.33 23.54
N VAL A 588 2.74 43.13 23.43
CA VAL A 588 1.97 42.48 24.51
C VAL A 588 2.88 42.10 25.68
N TYR A 589 4.09 41.62 25.40
CA TYR A 589 5.09 41.33 26.42
C TYR A 589 5.52 42.60 27.17
N ASP A 590 5.80 43.70 26.45
CA ASP A 590 6.11 45.00 27.07
C ASP A 590 4.93 45.53 27.89
N LEU A 591 3.70 45.45 27.38
CA LEU A 591 2.49 45.85 28.11
C LEU A 591 2.28 45.01 29.38
N GLU A 592 2.50 43.69 29.33
CA GLU A 592 2.41 42.83 30.51
C GLU A 592 3.55 43.12 31.51
N ARG A 593 4.75 43.43 31.03
CA ARG A 593 5.85 43.91 31.89
C ARG A 593 5.47 45.21 32.60
N TYR A 594 4.98 46.21 31.87
CA TYR A 594 4.49 47.46 32.47
C TYR A 594 3.31 47.24 33.42
N ARG A 595 2.39 46.30 33.11
CA ARG A 595 1.29 45.93 33.99
C ARG A 595 1.80 45.36 35.32
N LEU A 596 2.79 44.47 35.27
CA LEU A 596 3.41 43.86 36.46
C LEU A 596 4.23 44.87 37.26
N GLU A 597 4.97 45.77 36.60
CA GLU A 597 5.70 46.88 37.22
C GLU A 597 4.73 47.83 37.96
N LEU A 598 3.63 48.24 37.30
CA LEU A 598 2.58 49.06 37.91
C LEU A 598 1.86 48.33 39.05
N GLU A 599 1.59 47.02 38.91
CA GLU A 599 0.95 46.23 39.97
C GLU A 599 1.86 46.09 41.20
N ALA A 600 3.18 45.92 40.98
CA ALA A 600 4.16 45.93 42.05
C ALA A 600 4.21 47.28 42.77
N ALA A 601 4.35 48.39 42.03
CA ALA A 601 4.32 49.74 42.60
C ALA A 601 3.00 50.03 43.35
N MET A 602 1.86 49.56 42.84
CA MET A 602 0.57 49.68 43.51
C MET A 602 0.46 48.80 44.77
N ARG A 603 1.08 47.61 44.80
CA ARG A 603 1.17 46.76 45.99
C ARG A 603 2.07 47.39 47.05
N GLU A 604 3.22 47.94 46.66
CA GLU A 604 4.12 48.68 47.56
C GLU A 604 3.42 49.92 48.13
N ARG A 605 2.77 50.74 47.29
CA ARG A 605 2.03 51.92 47.75
C ARG A 605 0.85 51.55 48.67
N LYS A 606 0.16 50.43 48.41
CA LYS A 606 -0.87 49.90 49.33
C LYS A 606 -0.27 49.48 50.67
N ALA A 607 0.86 48.78 50.68
CA ALA A 607 1.55 48.39 51.91
C ALA A 607 2.02 49.62 52.71
N GLU A 608 2.57 50.64 52.03
CA GLU A 608 2.96 51.92 52.64
C GLU A 608 1.74 52.64 53.26
N ILE A 609 0.60 52.70 52.56
CA ILE A 609 -0.65 53.26 53.09
C ILE A 609 -1.18 52.46 54.28
N VAL A 610 -1.04 51.13 54.28
CA VAL A 610 -1.40 50.29 55.44
C VAL A 610 -0.52 50.61 56.63
N VAL A 611 0.80 50.68 56.46
CA VAL A 611 1.74 51.06 57.54
C VAL A 611 1.48 52.48 58.04
N GLN A 612 1.18 53.44 57.16
CA GLN A 612 0.78 54.80 57.55
C GLN A 612 -0.55 54.79 58.32
N LYS A 613 -1.54 54.00 57.88
CA LYS A 613 -2.82 53.85 58.58
C LYS A 613 -2.66 53.20 59.95
N GLU A 614 -1.83 52.17 60.07
CA GLU A 614 -1.49 51.54 61.35
C GLU A 614 -0.78 52.51 62.27
N SER A 615 0.19 53.28 61.77
CA SER A 615 0.84 54.36 62.52
C SER A 615 -0.15 55.41 63.01
N LEU A 616 -1.13 55.79 62.19
CA LEU A 616 -2.21 56.72 62.58
C LEU A 616 -3.19 56.11 63.59
N ILE A 617 -3.46 54.81 63.52
CA ILE A 617 -4.28 54.08 64.50
C ILE A 617 -3.55 54.01 65.85
N VAL A 618 -2.24 53.75 65.86
CA VAL A 618 -1.41 53.80 67.08
C VAL A 618 -1.39 55.21 67.66
N GLN A 619 -1.15 56.25 66.84
CA GLN A 619 -1.26 57.66 67.29
C GLN A 619 -2.64 57.99 67.84
N LYS A 620 -3.72 57.45 67.24
CA LYS A 620 -5.07 57.63 67.79
C LYS A 620 -5.23 56.94 69.15
N ARG A 621 -4.77 55.70 69.32
CA ARG A 621 -4.90 54.98 70.61
C ARG A 621 -4.09 55.68 71.71
N ILE A 622 -2.90 56.17 71.38
CA ILE A 622 -2.09 57.06 72.22
C ILE A 622 -2.91 58.26 72.70
N VAL A 623 -3.50 59.04 71.78
CA VAL A 623 -4.29 60.24 72.12
C VAL A 623 -5.59 59.89 72.87
N ASP A 624 -6.26 58.79 72.53
CA ASP A 624 -7.44 58.30 73.26
C ASP A 624 -7.08 57.92 74.71
N GLY A 625 -5.89 57.34 74.91
CA GLY A 625 -5.28 57.01 76.20
C GLY A 625 -4.94 58.26 77.03
N GLU A 626 -4.18 59.21 76.46
CA GLU A 626 -3.90 60.52 77.08
C GLU A 626 -5.20 61.25 77.48
N CYS A 627 -6.22 61.22 76.61
CA CYS A 627 -7.53 61.77 76.92
C CYS A 627 -8.23 61.01 78.06
N SER A 628 -7.96 59.72 78.23
CA SER A 628 -8.48 58.90 79.33
C SER A 628 -7.80 59.22 80.65
N GLU A 629 -6.48 59.35 80.67
CA GLU A 629 -5.71 59.82 81.81
C GLU A 629 -6.18 61.21 82.26
N LEU A 630 -6.33 62.15 81.32
CA LEU A 630 -6.84 63.49 81.61
C LEU A 630 -8.28 63.45 82.16
N ARG A 631 -9.16 62.59 81.63
CA ARG A 631 -10.51 62.38 82.19
C ARG A 631 -10.45 61.83 83.61
N SER A 632 -9.55 60.89 83.88
CA SER A 632 -9.33 60.31 85.21
C SER A 632 -8.81 61.35 86.21
N ALA A 633 -7.78 62.13 85.82
CA ALA A 633 -7.26 63.24 86.61
C ALA A 633 -8.34 64.32 86.88
N ILE A 634 -9.18 64.64 85.89
CA ILE A 634 -10.33 65.55 86.09
C ILE A 634 -11.35 64.94 87.06
N ALA A 635 -11.61 63.62 86.99
CA ALA A 635 -12.49 62.93 87.93
C ALA A 635 -11.94 62.95 89.36
N GLU A 636 -10.65 62.68 89.55
CA GLU A 636 -9.95 62.77 90.84
C GLU A 636 -9.96 64.20 91.39
N ARG A 637 -9.71 65.21 90.55
CA ARG A 637 -9.82 66.62 90.97
C ARG A 637 -11.27 66.99 91.32
N LYS A 638 -12.27 66.45 90.61
CA LYS A 638 -13.70 66.61 90.95
C LYS A 638 -14.07 65.92 92.26
N THR A 639 -13.59 64.71 92.54
CA THR A 639 -13.83 64.05 93.84
C THR A 639 -13.10 64.80 94.95
N ARG A 640 -11.90 65.32 94.72
CA ARG A 640 -11.19 66.18 95.69
C ARG A 640 -11.93 67.50 95.95
N ILE A 641 -12.50 68.14 94.93
CA ILE A 641 -13.36 69.32 95.08
C ILE A 641 -14.61 68.94 95.88
N LYS A 642 -15.29 67.82 95.56
CA LYS A 642 -16.44 67.33 96.34
C LYS A 642 -16.07 67.05 97.81
N GLN A 643 -14.90 66.50 98.10
CA GLN A 643 -14.41 66.32 99.47
C GLN A 643 -14.20 67.66 100.19
N LEU A 644 -13.67 68.68 99.50
CA LEU A 644 -13.47 70.01 100.07
C LEU A 644 -14.79 70.76 100.27
N GLN A 645 -15.73 70.64 99.32
CA GLN A 645 -17.11 71.12 99.48
C GLN A 645 -17.79 70.41 100.64
N ALA A 646 -17.82 69.07 100.68
CA ALA A 646 -18.36 68.33 101.82
C ALA A 646 -17.70 68.71 103.16
N ARG A 647 -16.40 69.06 103.18
CA ARG A 647 -15.73 69.55 104.41
C ARG A 647 -16.17 70.97 104.79
N TYR A 648 -16.43 71.84 103.81
CA TYR A 648 -16.97 73.18 104.01
C TYR A 648 -18.45 73.15 104.40
N ASP A 649 -19.25 72.29 103.78
CA ASP A 649 -20.67 72.08 104.05
C ASP A 649 -20.85 71.44 105.44
N ASN A 650 -19.99 70.47 105.83
CA ASN A 650 -19.95 69.98 107.21
C ASN A 650 -19.55 71.07 108.20
N TYR A 651 -18.60 71.95 107.84
CA TYR A 651 -18.24 73.09 108.68
C TYR A 651 -19.42 74.06 108.87
N ILE A 652 -20.16 74.39 107.81
CA ILE A 652 -21.39 75.21 107.91
C ILE A 652 -22.47 74.49 108.72
N ALA A 653 -22.72 73.21 108.46
CA ALA A 653 -23.72 72.41 109.18
C ALA A 653 -23.40 72.30 110.68
N LEU A 654 -22.12 72.28 111.07
CA LEU A 654 -21.68 72.27 112.47
C LEU A 654 -21.87 73.64 113.17
N LEU A 655 -21.86 74.75 112.43
CA LEU A 655 -22.18 76.07 113.00
C LEU A 655 -23.69 76.32 113.12
N GLY A 656 -24.51 75.64 112.31
CA GLY A 656 -25.98 75.72 112.37
C GLY A 656 -26.58 77.02 111.83
N THR A 657 -27.91 77.02 111.70
CA THR A 657 -28.70 78.13 111.16
C THR A 657 -29.60 78.74 112.23
N ASN A 658 -29.68 80.07 112.26
CA ASN A 658 -30.64 80.78 113.09
C ASN A 658 -32.08 80.68 112.54
N PRO A 659 -33.12 80.95 113.36
CA PRO A 659 -34.53 80.96 112.91
C PRO A 659 -34.86 81.98 111.80
N ASP A 660 -33.90 82.82 111.41
CA ASP A 660 -34.03 83.83 110.34
C ASP A 660 -33.05 83.59 109.15
N GLY A 661 -32.53 82.35 109.02
CA GLY A 661 -31.91 81.85 107.79
C GLY A 661 -30.46 82.26 107.46
N THR A 662 -29.81 83.09 108.27
CA THR A 662 -28.38 83.44 108.12
C THR A 662 -27.45 82.58 109.00
N PRO A 663 -26.20 82.31 108.57
CA PRO A 663 -25.27 81.43 109.29
C PRO A 663 -24.83 82.03 110.64
N MET A 664 -24.82 81.18 111.68
CA MET A 664 -24.51 81.58 113.05
C MET A 664 -23.03 81.96 113.23
N SER A 665 -22.74 83.10 113.88
CA SER A 665 -21.38 83.57 114.12
C SER A 665 -20.84 83.13 115.49
N THR A 666 -19.55 82.78 115.56
CA THR A 666 -18.84 82.15 116.70
C THR A 666 -18.96 82.89 118.04
N THR A 667 -19.35 84.16 118.03
CA THR A 667 -19.60 84.97 119.24
C THR A 667 -20.90 84.60 119.94
N HIS A 668 -21.93 84.15 119.22
CA HIS A 668 -23.27 83.93 119.79
C HIS A 668 -23.38 82.58 120.52
N MET A 669 -22.82 81.51 119.96
CA MET A 669 -22.74 80.17 120.60
C MET A 669 -22.09 80.21 121.99
N LYS A 670 -21.07 81.05 122.20
CA LYS A 670 -20.38 81.17 123.51
C LYS A 670 -21.28 81.71 124.63
N ILE A 671 -22.36 82.41 124.30
CA ILE A 671 -23.30 82.98 125.26
C ILE A 671 -24.39 81.95 125.63
N GLN A 672 -24.91 81.22 124.63
CA GLN A 672 -25.92 80.18 124.83
C GLN A 672 -25.38 78.97 125.61
N SER A 673 -24.20 78.44 125.23
CA SER A 673 -23.58 77.30 125.92
C SER A 673 -23.13 77.59 127.37
N ALA A 674 -23.19 78.85 127.82
CA ALA A 674 -22.97 79.22 129.22
C ALA A 674 -24.25 79.14 130.07
N GLN A 675 -25.43 79.25 129.44
CA GLN A 675 -26.73 79.15 130.11
C GLN A 675 -27.24 77.70 130.17
N GLU A 676 -27.04 76.92 129.10
CA GLU A 676 -27.51 75.51 129.05
C GLU A 676 -26.75 74.57 130.01
N ARG A 677 -25.47 74.84 130.32
CA ARG A 677 -24.69 74.03 131.28
C ARG A 677 -25.21 74.11 132.71
N TYR A 678 -25.87 75.20 133.08
CA TYR A 678 -26.45 75.36 134.41
C TYR A 678 -27.71 74.51 134.58
N LEU A 679 -28.55 74.44 133.54
CA LEU A 679 -29.82 73.70 133.55
C LEU A 679 -29.64 72.18 133.41
N LEU A 680 -28.66 71.72 132.63
CA LEU A 680 -28.41 70.29 132.44
C LEU A 680 -27.82 69.59 133.68
N GLN A 681 -27.18 70.32 134.59
CA GLN A 681 -26.65 69.74 135.82
C GLN A 681 -27.75 69.46 136.86
N GLU A 682 -28.87 70.19 136.82
CA GLU A 682 -30.03 69.98 137.71
C GLU A 682 -30.94 68.81 137.25
N GLN A 683 -30.87 68.45 135.97
CA GLN A 683 -31.63 67.32 135.39
C GLN A 683 -30.93 65.95 135.53
N GLY A 684 -29.60 65.94 135.72
CA GLY A 684 -28.84 64.69 135.91
C GLY A 684 -29.22 63.97 137.21
N ASP A 685 -29.26 64.71 138.31
CA ASP A 685 -29.50 64.17 139.66
C ASP A 685 -30.88 63.49 139.82
N GLN A 686 -31.86 63.80 138.96
CA GLN A 686 -33.21 63.21 139.00
C GLN A 686 -33.34 61.85 138.29
N LEU A 687 -32.48 61.55 137.31
CA LEU A 687 -32.57 60.32 136.50
C LEU A 687 -31.93 59.09 137.17
N ASP A 688 -30.91 59.29 137.99
CA ASP A 688 -30.27 58.22 138.75
C ASP A 688 -31.22 57.61 139.82
N GLU A 689 -32.17 58.39 140.36
CA GLU A 689 -33.16 57.88 141.32
C GLU A 689 -34.20 56.96 140.66
N THR A 690 -34.51 57.17 139.38
CA THR A 690 -35.44 56.30 138.63
C THR A 690 -34.87 54.93 138.27
N ILE A 691 -33.57 54.82 138.00
CA ILE A 691 -32.93 53.59 137.52
C ILE A 691 -33.04 52.46 138.57
N ARG A 692 -32.87 52.78 139.86
CA ARG A 692 -32.98 51.78 140.95
C ARG A 692 -34.34 51.11 141.06
N LYS A 693 -35.44 51.77 140.66
CA LYS A 693 -36.79 51.20 140.78
C LYS A 693 -37.09 50.16 139.70
N THR A 694 -36.47 50.29 138.52
CA THR A 694 -36.66 49.35 137.41
C THR A 694 -35.91 48.03 137.57
N GLU A 695 -34.92 47.96 138.46
CA GLU A 695 -34.15 46.74 138.74
C GLU A 695 -34.97 45.72 139.54
N ASP A 696 -35.79 46.18 140.50
CA ASP A 696 -36.66 45.31 141.33
C ASP A 696 -37.80 44.64 140.52
N GLU A 697 -38.32 45.30 139.47
CA GLU A 697 -39.42 44.77 138.65
C GLU A 697 -38.99 43.59 137.76
N ILE A 698 -37.73 43.55 137.34
CA ILE A 698 -37.19 42.48 136.47
C ILE A 698 -37.20 41.13 137.21
N GLN A 699 -36.94 41.12 138.52
CA GLN A 699 -36.93 39.91 139.34
C GLN A 699 -38.33 39.28 139.53
N ALA A 700 -39.41 40.04 139.30
CA ALA A 700 -40.77 39.51 139.33
C ALA A 700 -41.11 38.68 138.07
N MET A 701 -40.63 39.10 136.88
CA MET A 701 -40.95 38.43 135.60
C MET A 701 -40.34 37.03 135.47
N GLU A 702 -39.15 36.79 136.04
CA GLU A 702 -38.51 35.46 136.00
C GLU A 702 -39.36 34.36 136.63
N ASN A 703 -40.14 34.68 137.67
CA ASN A 703 -41.00 33.71 138.35
C ASN A 703 -42.19 33.26 137.48
N THR A 704 -42.75 34.16 136.65
CA THR A 704 -43.87 33.83 135.75
C THR A 704 -43.44 32.89 134.63
N LEU A 705 -42.25 33.11 134.06
CA LEU A 705 -41.69 32.32 132.97
C LEU A 705 -41.47 30.86 133.39
N ARG A 706 -41.19 30.63 134.67
CA ARG A 706 -40.96 29.30 135.26
C ARG A 706 -42.21 28.40 135.28
N VAL A 707 -43.42 28.99 135.41
CA VAL A 707 -44.69 28.23 135.43
C VAL A 707 -45.09 27.79 134.02
N ILE A 708 -44.86 28.65 133.02
CA ILE A 708 -45.16 28.34 131.61
C ILE A 708 -44.34 27.15 131.11
N ASN A 709 -43.05 27.09 131.46
CA ASN A 709 -42.18 25.99 131.02
C ASN A 709 -42.65 24.62 131.54
N VAL A 710 -43.10 24.50 132.80
CA VAL A 710 -43.57 23.22 133.36
C VAL A 710 -44.86 22.72 132.68
N CYS A 711 -45.75 23.62 132.25
CA CYS A 711 -46.92 23.24 131.45
C CYS A 711 -46.52 22.76 130.05
N ASN A 712 -45.53 23.40 129.45
CA ASN A 712 -45.02 23.08 128.11
C ASN A 712 -44.32 21.70 128.07
N ASP A 713 -43.59 21.35 129.13
CA ASP A 713 -42.95 20.04 129.26
C ASP A 713 -43.98 18.90 129.41
N LYS A 714 -45.12 19.13 130.10
CA LYS A 714 -46.23 18.16 130.08
C LYS A 714 -46.87 18.00 128.70
N TYR A 715 -47.05 19.10 127.96
CA TYR A 715 -47.62 19.06 126.60
C TYR A 715 -46.75 18.24 125.63
N LYS A 716 -45.42 18.23 125.83
CA LYS A 716 -44.51 17.34 125.12
C LYS A 716 -44.67 15.87 125.52
N VAL A 717 -44.82 15.57 126.80
CA VAL A 717 -45.02 14.18 127.27
C VAL A 717 -46.33 13.60 126.74
N SER A 718 -47.42 14.39 126.66
CA SER A 718 -48.66 13.99 125.99
C SER A 718 -48.52 13.76 124.47
N LEU A 719 -47.46 14.28 123.84
CA LEU A 719 -47.12 14.02 122.45
C LEU A 719 -46.16 12.81 122.26
N THR A 720 -45.60 12.25 123.33
CA THR A 720 -44.63 11.14 123.26
C THR A 720 -44.73 10.16 124.43
N THR A 721 -45.69 9.25 124.35
CA THR A 721 -45.47 7.84 124.73
C THR A 721 -45.83 6.94 123.55
N ASP A 722 -44.85 6.15 123.13
CA ASP A 722 -44.88 5.29 121.94
C ASP A 722 -45.63 3.99 122.23
N ASP A 723 -46.78 3.77 121.58
CA ASP A 723 -47.34 2.42 121.43
C ASP A 723 -48.20 2.29 120.14
N GLN A 724 -47.53 1.83 119.07
CA GLN A 724 -48.07 0.89 118.07
C GLN A 724 -49.41 1.24 117.38
N ASN A 725 -49.36 1.87 116.19
CA ASN A 725 -49.76 1.21 114.92
C ASN A 725 -49.76 2.13 113.66
N LYS A 726 -49.32 1.55 112.53
CA LYS A 726 -49.54 2.01 111.12
C LYS A 726 -48.79 3.30 110.68
N PRO A 727 -48.87 3.69 109.40
CA PRO A 727 -47.79 3.54 108.43
C PRO A 727 -47.16 4.91 108.14
N GLU A 728 -46.90 5.69 109.19
CA GLU A 728 -46.56 7.11 109.05
C GLU A 728 -45.05 7.34 109.12
N ILE A 729 -44.27 6.49 109.80
CA ILE A 729 -42.80 6.67 109.89
C ILE A 729 -42.08 6.32 108.58
N GLU A 730 -42.54 5.32 107.82
CA GLU A 730 -42.00 5.06 106.47
C GLU A 730 -42.49 6.08 105.44
N GLU A 731 -43.70 6.63 105.60
CA GLU A 731 -44.23 7.64 104.68
C GLU A 731 -43.65 9.03 104.99
N HIS A 732 -43.38 9.37 106.26
CA HIS A 732 -42.63 10.56 106.64
C HIS A 732 -41.15 10.42 106.29
N LYS A 733 -40.53 9.23 106.45
CA LYS A 733 -39.18 9.00 105.89
C LYS A 733 -39.17 9.08 104.38
N LYS A 734 -40.15 8.52 103.65
CA LYS A 734 -40.21 8.63 102.19
C LYS A 734 -40.55 10.02 101.71
N LEU A 735 -41.39 10.78 102.41
CA LEU A 735 -41.70 12.16 102.06
C LEU A 735 -40.58 13.11 102.49
N ASP A 736 -39.86 12.85 103.58
CA ASP A 736 -38.62 13.57 103.90
C ASP A 736 -37.47 13.14 102.98
N GLU A 737 -37.42 11.89 102.50
CA GLU A 737 -36.46 11.43 101.48
C GLU A 737 -36.86 11.90 100.08
N GLU A 738 -38.13 12.06 99.75
CA GLU A 738 -38.61 12.61 98.47
C GLU A 738 -38.61 14.13 98.47
N LEU A 739 -38.82 14.78 99.62
CA LEU A 739 -38.60 16.21 99.80
C LEU A 739 -37.11 16.52 99.88
N GLN A 740 -36.29 15.75 100.61
CA GLN A 740 -34.84 15.87 100.51
C GLN A 740 -34.33 15.49 99.12
N ASN A 741 -34.84 14.48 98.43
CA ASN A 741 -34.43 14.21 97.04
C ASN A 741 -34.94 15.29 96.09
N ALA A 742 -36.15 15.84 96.24
CA ALA A 742 -36.64 16.91 95.38
C ALA A 742 -35.93 18.23 95.67
N GLU A 743 -35.66 18.56 96.93
CA GLU A 743 -34.81 19.67 97.35
C GLU A 743 -33.36 19.44 96.94
N GLN A 744 -32.82 18.23 96.99
CA GLN A 744 -31.48 17.88 96.54
C GLN A 744 -31.40 17.83 95.02
N HIS A 745 -32.47 17.51 94.30
CA HIS A 745 -32.53 17.49 92.83
C HIS A 745 -32.83 18.90 92.29
N LEU A 746 -33.57 19.73 93.03
CA LEU A 746 -33.75 21.16 92.78
C LEU A 746 -32.53 21.97 93.23
N LYS A 747 -31.81 21.53 94.26
CA LYS A 747 -30.49 22.04 94.66
C LYS A 747 -29.42 21.59 93.68
N GLN A 748 -29.41 20.35 93.20
CA GLN A 748 -28.56 19.91 92.10
C GLN A 748 -28.90 20.61 90.79
N LYS A 749 -30.18 20.89 90.49
CA LYS A 749 -30.54 21.69 89.30
C LYS A 749 -30.26 23.18 89.49
N LYS A 750 -30.33 23.72 90.71
CA LYS A 750 -29.83 25.06 91.03
C LYS A 750 -28.30 25.12 91.02
N GLU A 751 -27.60 24.09 91.47
CA GLU A 751 -26.13 23.96 91.47
C GLU A 751 -25.62 23.66 90.06
N GLU A 752 -26.35 22.92 89.23
CA GLU A 752 -26.06 22.76 87.80
C GLU A 752 -26.34 24.06 87.06
N LEU A 753 -27.45 24.73 87.30
CA LEU A 753 -27.78 26.00 86.64
C LEU A 753 -26.89 27.15 87.14
N GLN A 754 -26.53 27.14 88.43
CA GLN A 754 -25.52 28.03 89.01
C GLN A 754 -24.13 27.65 88.51
N CYS A 755 -23.76 26.38 88.36
CA CYS A 755 -22.49 25.97 87.75
C CYS A 755 -22.46 26.31 86.27
N LEU A 756 -23.55 26.18 85.52
CA LEU A 756 -23.64 26.61 84.12
C LEU A 756 -23.60 28.14 84.00
N THR A 757 -24.24 28.86 84.92
CA THR A 757 -24.22 30.33 84.97
C THR A 757 -22.85 30.81 85.41
N GLU A 758 -22.25 30.22 86.44
CA GLU A 758 -20.87 30.48 86.87
C GLU A 758 -19.86 30.06 85.82
N ASN A 759 -20.09 29.01 85.02
CA ASN A 759 -19.20 28.63 83.92
C ASN A 759 -19.38 29.54 82.72
N MET A 760 -20.60 29.96 82.40
CA MET A 760 -20.88 30.98 81.39
C MET A 760 -20.28 32.33 81.82
N GLN A 761 -20.38 32.67 83.10
CA GLN A 761 -19.87 33.90 83.70
C GLN A 761 -18.36 33.82 83.95
N LYS A 762 -17.77 32.64 84.20
CA LYS A 762 -16.32 32.39 84.15
C LYS A 762 -15.83 32.52 82.72
N ILE A 763 -16.44 31.86 81.74
CA ILE A 763 -16.09 32.00 80.31
C ILE A 763 -16.25 33.45 79.85
N GLN A 764 -17.28 34.17 80.30
CA GLN A 764 -17.48 35.58 79.99
C GLN A 764 -16.47 36.48 80.72
N ASN A 765 -16.14 36.21 81.97
CA ASN A 765 -15.09 36.91 82.72
C ASN A 765 -13.69 36.58 82.21
N ASP A 766 -13.45 35.37 81.69
CA ASP A 766 -12.19 34.93 81.12
C ASP A 766 -12.06 35.45 79.68
N TYR A 767 -13.16 35.59 78.94
CA TYR A 767 -13.21 36.32 77.69
C TYR A 767 -12.97 37.82 77.90
N VAL A 768 -13.61 38.43 78.91
CA VAL A 768 -13.33 39.82 79.32
C VAL A 768 -11.89 39.96 79.77
N LYS A 769 -11.35 39.08 80.62
CA LYS A 769 -9.93 39.09 81.00
C LYS A 769 -9.00 38.83 79.82
N ILE A 770 -9.38 38.04 78.82
CA ILE A 770 -8.56 37.86 77.61
C ILE A 770 -8.59 39.14 76.79
N LEU A 771 -9.72 39.84 76.70
CA LEU A 771 -9.80 41.16 76.08
C LEU A 771 -9.01 42.21 76.86
N GLU A 772 -9.14 42.26 78.19
CA GLU A 772 -8.35 43.12 79.09
C GLU A 772 -6.87 42.79 78.99
N ASN A 773 -6.44 41.52 79.05
CA ASN A 773 -5.04 41.13 78.86
C ASN A 773 -4.52 41.48 77.45
N ILE A 774 -5.36 41.39 76.42
CA ILE A 774 -5.00 41.83 75.05
C ILE A 774 -4.86 43.35 75.04
N GLU A 775 -5.78 44.09 75.67
CA GLU A 775 -5.78 45.56 75.74
C GLU A 775 -4.61 46.07 76.59
N GLU A 776 -4.36 45.52 77.77
CA GLU A 776 -3.18 45.74 78.62
C GLU A 776 -1.87 45.35 77.91
N THR A 777 -1.82 44.27 77.13
CA THR A 777 -0.62 43.91 76.36
C THR A 777 -0.41 44.88 75.19
N GLN A 778 -1.48 45.32 74.55
CA GLN A 778 -1.48 46.29 73.46
C GLN A 778 -1.10 47.68 73.97
N GLU A 779 -1.61 48.08 75.14
CA GLU A 779 -1.30 49.31 75.86
C GLU A 779 0.13 49.26 76.41
N CYS A 780 0.57 48.16 77.04
CA CYS A 780 1.97 47.97 77.46
C CYS A 780 2.93 48.03 76.26
N LYS A 781 2.52 47.53 75.08
CA LYS A 781 3.28 47.67 73.83
C LYS A 781 3.29 49.11 73.33
N GLU A 782 2.19 49.85 73.43
CA GLU A 782 2.12 51.27 73.05
C GLU A 782 2.84 52.18 74.04
N ASN A 783 2.62 52.04 75.33
CA ASN A 783 3.36 52.70 76.41
C ASN A 783 4.87 52.43 76.31
N LYS A 784 5.30 51.20 75.97
CA LYS A 784 6.73 50.92 75.69
C LYS A 784 7.22 51.53 74.38
N ASN A 785 6.38 51.66 73.35
CA ASN A 785 6.73 52.36 72.11
C ASN A 785 6.82 53.87 72.33
N GLN A 786 5.88 54.48 73.06
CA GLN A 786 5.88 55.87 73.52
C GLN A 786 7.11 56.13 74.36
N TYR A 787 7.34 55.36 75.42
CA TYR A 787 8.54 55.46 76.24
C TYR A 787 9.82 55.33 75.41
N LEU A 788 9.83 54.50 74.36
CA LEU A 788 10.97 54.39 73.44
C LEU A 788 11.10 55.58 72.48
N THR A 789 10.02 56.25 72.07
CA THR A 789 10.08 57.53 71.35
C THR A 789 10.43 58.70 72.26
N ASP A 790 9.93 58.73 73.49
CA ASP A 790 10.17 59.76 74.50
C ASP A 790 11.58 59.67 75.05
N LEU A 791 12.11 58.47 75.28
CA LEU A 791 13.52 58.27 75.60
C LEU A 791 14.41 58.71 74.42
N LYS A 792 14.03 58.42 73.16
CA LYS A 792 14.73 58.96 71.98
C LYS A 792 14.61 60.49 71.85
N HIS A 793 13.51 61.09 72.32
CA HIS A 793 13.30 62.53 72.33
C HIS A 793 14.11 63.19 73.45
N HIS A 794 14.01 62.70 74.69
CA HIS A 794 14.79 63.15 75.84
C HIS A 794 16.30 62.95 75.62
N ILE A 795 16.77 61.87 74.99
CA ILE A 795 18.19 61.73 74.62
C ILE A 795 18.63 62.86 73.66
N ARG A 796 17.74 63.32 72.77
CA ARG A 796 18.00 64.44 71.85
C ARG A 796 17.96 65.79 72.60
N GLU A 797 16.90 66.03 73.38
CA GLU A 797 16.77 67.23 74.21
C GLU A 797 17.90 67.37 75.21
N GLN A 798 18.32 66.29 75.89
CA GLN A 798 19.39 66.34 76.88
C GLN A 798 20.73 66.65 76.22
N LYS A 799 21.02 66.10 75.04
CA LYS A 799 22.18 66.52 74.23
C LYS A 799 22.13 68.02 73.89
N GLU A 800 20.96 68.55 73.56
CA GLU A 800 20.78 69.99 73.31
C GLU A 800 20.81 70.85 74.58
N LYS A 801 20.31 70.35 75.71
CA LYS A 801 20.30 71.02 77.02
C LYS A 801 21.71 71.09 77.59
N ILE A 802 22.49 70.00 77.52
CA ILE A 802 23.92 69.97 77.85
C ILE A 802 24.67 70.98 76.96
N SER A 803 24.49 70.93 75.63
CA SER A 803 25.10 71.90 74.70
C SER A 803 24.72 73.37 74.98
N ARG A 804 23.56 73.63 75.60
CA ARG A 804 23.13 74.97 76.05
C ARG A 804 23.68 75.32 77.43
N ALA A 805 23.70 74.38 78.36
CA ALA A 805 24.21 74.53 79.72
C ALA A 805 25.72 74.81 79.70
N ASP A 806 26.50 74.07 78.91
CA ASP A 806 27.93 74.31 78.73
C ASP A 806 28.22 75.74 78.25
N LYS A 807 27.44 76.22 77.26
CA LYS A 807 27.53 77.61 76.77
C LYS A 807 27.15 78.63 77.85
N SER A 808 26.17 78.33 78.69
CA SER A 808 25.72 79.20 79.78
C SER A 808 26.72 79.24 80.93
N LEU A 809 27.25 78.09 81.35
CA LEU A 809 28.29 77.95 82.37
C LEU A 809 29.54 78.74 81.97
N GLN A 810 30.01 78.58 80.74
CA GLN A 810 31.12 79.35 80.18
C GLN A 810 30.85 80.87 80.18
N ASN A 811 29.60 81.31 79.99
CA ASN A 811 29.23 82.72 80.05
C ASN A 811 29.13 83.24 81.50
N ALA A 812 28.63 82.42 82.43
CA ALA A 812 28.54 82.75 83.86
C ALA A 812 29.93 82.85 84.50
N GLN A 813 30.82 81.89 84.25
CA GLN A 813 32.23 81.94 84.67
C GLN A 813 32.93 83.22 84.18
N LYS A 814 32.77 83.56 82.89
CA LYS A 814 33.25 84.82 82.30
C LYS A 814 32.63 86.09 82.90
N SER A 815 31.49 85.98 83.59
CA SER A 815 30.78 87.11 84.20
C SER A 815 31.15 87.29 85.67
N ILE A 816 31.31 86.19 86.42
CA ILE A 816 31.86 86.19 87.79
C ILE A 816 33.29 86.75 87.80
N GLN A 817 34.09 86.39 86.79
CA GLN A 817 35.45 86.90 86.63
C GLN A 817 35.48 88.44 86.49
N ARG A 818 34.56 89.03 85.70
CA ARG A 818 34.40 90.49 85.58
C ARG A 818 33.86 91.16 86.84
N LEU A 819 33.04 90.46 87.63
CA LEU A 819 32.51 90.95 88.91
C LEU A 819 33.59 91.03 89.98
N TYR A 820 34.52 90.07 90.01
CA TYR A 820 35.70 90.13 90.85
C TYR A 820 36.61 91.32 90.48
N GLU A 821 36.89 91.50 89.18
CA GLU A 821 37.70 92.62 88.66
C GLU A 821 37.12 94.01 88.99
N SER A 822 35.80 94.14 89.07
CA SER A 822 35.11 95.42 89.29
C SER A 822 34.77 95.72 90.76
N THR A 823 34.72 94.71 91.63
CA THR A 823 34.33 94.89 93.04
C THR A 823 35.52 94.80 94.01
N GLY A 824 36.63 94.15 93.62
CA GLY A 824 37.83 94.03 94.46
C GLY A 824 37.67 93.18 95.73
N ASP A 825 36.50 92.57 95.93
CA ASP A 825 36.16 91.86 97.14
C ASP A 825 36.65 90.40 97.09
N LYS A 826 37.56 90.05 98.02
CA LYS A 826 38.26 88.75 98.04
C LYS A 826 37.31 87.58 98.35
N THR A 827 36.16 87.85 98.93
CA THR A 827 35.07 86.90 99.16
C THR A 827 34.64 86.20 97.86
N VAL A 828 34.53 86.91 96.74
CA VAL A 828 34.06 86.37 95.45
C VAL A 828 35.04 85.32 94.89
N LEU A 829 36.36 85.57 94.99
CA LEU A 829 37.38 84.64 94.50
C LEU A 829 37.49 83.38 95.38
N ILE A 830 37.37 83.54 96.70
CA ILE A 830 37.34 82.42 97.64
C ILE A 830 36.12 81.54 97.36
N GLN A 831 34.94 82.13 97.20
CA GLN A 831 33.71 81.40 96.85
C GLN A 831 33.83 80.65 95.53
N GLN A 832 34.43 81.25 94.49
CA GLN A 832 34.63 80.56 93.21
C GLN A 832 35.58 79.35 93.32
N LYS A 833 36.68 79.48 94.09
CA LYS A 833 37.61 78.36 94.34
C LYS A 833 37.02 77.28 95.26
N GLU A 834 36.15 77.67 96.18
CA GLU A 834 35.42 76.74 97.03
C GLU A 834 34.36 75.95 96.23
N ILE A 835 33.71 76.57 95.23
CA ILE A 835 32.78 75.90 94.30
C ILE A 835 33.52 74.88 93.43
N GLU A 836 34.64 75.24 92.78
CA GLU A 836 35.43 74.28 91.97
C GLU A 836 35.91 73.07 92.79
N LEU A 837 36.35 73.30 94.04
CA LEU A 837 36.83 72.23 94.91
C LEU A 837 35.69 71.32 95.38
N ARG A 838 34.48 71.88 95.54
CA ARG A 838 33.26 71.15 95.87
C ARG A 838 32.76 70.33 94.67
N GLU A 839 32.75 70.88 93.46
CA GLU A 839 32.44 70.15 92.22
C GLU A 839 33.39 68.97 92.00
N LEU A 840 34.70 69.14 92.23
CA LEU A 840 35.67 68.04 92.11
C LEU A 840 35.50 66.96 93.18
N GLN A 841 35.14 67.33 94.42
CA GLN A 841 34.80 66.36 95.46
C GLN A 841 33.51 65.59 95.12
N GLU A 842 32.50 66.28 94.56
CA GLU A 842 31.22 65.71 94.19
C GLU A 842 31.33 64.77 92.98
N GLN A 843 32.11 65.12 91.95
CA GLN A 843 32.42 64.22 90.83
C GLN A 843 33.14 62.94 91.30
N ASN A 844 34.09 63.06 92.23
CA ASN A 844 34.82 61.92 92.77
C ASN A 844 33.92 61.05 93.67
N SER A 845 32.96 61.66 94.37
CA SER A 845 31.91 60.98 95.12
C SER A 845 30.98 60.18 94.20
N ILE A 846 30.50 60.79 93.11
CA ILE A 846 29.58 60.16 92.14
C ILE A 846 30.28 58.98 91.45
N ALA A 847 31.53 59.14 91.00
CA ALA A 847 32.28 58.04 90.38
C ALA A 847 32.46 56.83 91.33
N LEU A 848 32.66 57.06 92.64
CA LEU A 848 32.73 55.98 93.64
C LEU A 848 31.35 55.38 93.95
N GLN A 849 30.27 56.17 93.85
CA GLN A 849 28.89 55.73 93.99
C GLN A 849 28.47 54.82 92.82
N ASP A 850 28.77 55.21 91.57
CA ASP A 850 28.45 54.46 90.36
C ASP A 850 29.17 53.10 90.34
N ILE A 851 30.44 53.06 90.81
CA ILE A 851 31.20 51.81 90.98
C ILE A 851 30.58 50.91 92.07
N ALA A 852 29.99 51.49 93.10
CA ALA A 852 29.24 50.74 94.12
C ALA A 852 27.91 50.19 93.59
N GLU A 853 27.12 50.98 92.85
CA GLU A 853 25.89 50.48 92.22
C GLU A 853 26.16 49.42 91.15
N PHE A 854 27.22 49.57 90.35
CA PHE A 854 27.65 48.58 89.37
C PHE A 854 28.02 47.24 90.02
N THR A 855 28.67 47.27 91.20
CA THR A 855 29.00 46.05 91.95
C THR A 855 27.79 45.42 92.65
N VAL A 856 26.74 46.19 92.99
CA VAL A 856 25.46 45.65 93.48
C VAL A 856 24.65 44.97 92.37
N HIS A 857 24.61 45.55 91.17
CA HIS A 857 23.83 44.99 90.05
C HIS A 857 24.51 43.80 89.34
N HIS A 858 25.84 43.69 89.43
CA HIS A 858 26.63 42.61 88.83
C HIS A 858 27.52 41.91 89.88
N ILE A 859 26.87 41.11 90.74
CA ILE A 859 27.49 40.33 91.83
C ILE A 859 28.69 39.47 91.36
N GLU A 860 28.68 38.99 90.11
CA GLU A 860 29.78 38.22 89.52
C GLU A 860 31.10 39.01 89.37
N VAL A 861 31.01 40.35 89.26
CA VAL A 861 32.17 41.25 89.05
C VAL A 861 32.60 41.93 90.36
N GLU A 862 31.74 41.93 91.38
CA GLU A 862 31.97 42.44 92.74
C GLU A 862 33.33 42.04 93.34
N PRO A 863 33.76 40.75 93.39
CA PRO A 863 35.02 40.36 94.00
C PRO A 863 36.26 40.86 93.24
N TYR A 864 36.16 41.10 91.94
CA TYR A 864 37.26 41.63 91.12
C TYR A 864 37.46 43.14 91.36
N ILE A 865 36.35 43.90 91.39
CA ILE A 865 36.37 45.34 91.63
C ILE A 865 36.80 45.65 93.07
N LYS A 866 36.26 44.93 94.08
CA LYS A 866 36.71 45.08 95.48
C LYS A 866 38.20 44.80 95.66
N LYS A 867 38.78 43.85 94.91
CA LYS A 867 40.22 43.55 94.93
C LYS A 867 41.08 44.65 94.30
N LEU A 868 40.61 45.30 93.23
CA LEU A 868 41.29 46.43 92.58
C LEU A 868 41.25 47.72 93.42
N LEU A 869 40.15 47.96 94.14
CA LEU A 869 40.02 49.13 95.03
C LEU A 869 40.86 48.96 96.31
N ALA A 870 40.90 47.75 96.88
CA ALA A 870 41.69 47.43 98.05
C ALA A 870 43.21 47.59 97.82
N SER A 871 43.70 47.38 96.59
CA SER A 871 45.14 47.54 96.29
C SER A 871 45.60 49.00 96.17
N GLN A 872 44.68 49.95 96.06
CA GLN A 872 44.94 51.39 95.97
C GLN A 872 44.54 52.17 97.23
N ASN A 873 44.18 51.49 98.32
CA ASN A 873 43.68 52.09 99.58
C ASN A 873 42.45 53.01 99.40
N ILE A 874 41.64 52.82 98.36
CA ILE A 874 40.38 53.56 98.17
C ILE A 874 39.26 52.72 98.77
N GLN A 875 38.72 53.16 99.91
CA GLN A 875 37.57 52.52 100.54
C GLN A 875 36.29 52.95 99.81
N LEU A 876 35.56 51.96 99.30
CA LEU A 876 34.24 52.17 98.71
C LEU A 876 33.25 52.62 99.81
N PRO A 877 32.37 53.62 99.57
CA PRO A 877 31.44 54.11 100.59
C PRO A 877 30.60 52.99 101.21
N THR A 878 30.95 52.60 102.44
CA THR A 878 30.32 51.48 103.15
C THR A 878 29.55 52.00 104.35
N ASN A 879 28.39 52.62 104.10
CA ASN A 879 27.37 52.84 105.12
C ASN A 879 26.00 53.15 104.50
N LEU A 880 24.95 52.62 105.13
CA LEU A 880 23.54 52.91 104.85
C LEU A 880 22.98 52.46 103.48
N LEU A 881 23.36 51.25 103.03
CA LEU A 881 22.37 50.32 102.44
C LEU A 881 21.41 49.87 103.55
N GLY A 882 20.61 50.83 104.03
CA GLY A 882 19.98 50.84 105.35
C GLY A 882 18.61 51.52 105.36
N GLN A 883 17.85 51.38 104.26
CA GLN A 883 16.40 51.46 104.27
C GLN A 883 15.81 50.35 103.39
N SER A 884 15.73 49.15 103.96
CA SER A 884 14.55 48.29 103.78
C SER A 884 13.56 48.72 104.87
N PRO A 885 12.29 49.05 104.55
CA PRO A 885 11.26 47.99 104.56
C PRO A 885 10.09 48.22 103.59
N GLY A 886 9.32 47.16 103.28
CA GLY A 886 8.05 47.28 102.55
C GLY A 886 7.50 45.99 101.94
N SER A 887 8.35 44.97 101.75
CA SER A 887 7.93 43.60 101.46
C SER A 887 8.19 42.74 102.70
N ASN A 888 7.16 42.48 103.51
CA ASN A 888 7.19 41.45 104.55
C ASN A 888 5.80 41.11 105.11
N HIS A 889 5.58 39.80 105.31
CA HIS A 889 4.51 39.16 106.07
C HIS A 889 3.06 39.31 105.54
N SER A 890 2.26 38.26 105.37
CA SER A 890 2.41 36.83 105.76
C SER A 890 1.80 35.95 104.64
N HIS A 891 2.44 34.87 104.17
CA HIS A 891 2.42 33.53 104.79
C HIS A 891 1.10 33.22 105.53
N SER A 892 0.36 32.21 105.11
CA SER A 892 0.70 30.84 105.52
C SER A 892 0.75 29.83 104.37
N ASN A 893 1.87 29.11 104.30
CA ASN A 893 1.92 27.74 103.78
C ASN A 893 1.45 26.79 104.88
N THR A 894 0.72 25.75 104.49
CA THR A 894 0.71 24.40 105.09
C THR A 894 0.22 23.43 104.00
N ASN A 895 0.85 22.29 103.69
CA ASN A 895 2.12 21.69 104.10
C ASN A 895 2.68 20.82 102.95
N LEU A 896 4.00 20.59 102.95
CA LEU A 896 4.65 19.50 102.22
C LEU A 896 5.16 18.48 103.25
N SER A 897 4.55 17.28 103.25
CA SER A 897 4.99 16.01 103.87
C SER A 897 3.83 15.01 103.70
N GLU A 898 4.00 13.70 103.52
CA GLU A 898 5.20 12.87 103.44
C GLU A 898 4.84 11.48 102.86
N CYS A 899 5.86 10.66 102.58
CA CYS A 899 5.82 9.19 102.67
C CYS A 899 4.91 8.34 101.74
N LEU A 900 5.60 7.68 100.80
CA LEU A 900 5.58 6.21 100.57
C LEU A 900 5.25 5.35 101.81
N PRO A 901 4.89 4.04 101.71
CA PRO A 901 5.20 3.08 100.62
C PRO A 901 3.96 2.24 100.18
N LYS A 902 3.98 1.29 99.23
CA LYS A 902 4.78 0.04 99.17
C LYS A 902 4.51 -0.73 97.86
N SER A 903 5.58 -1.23 97.22
CA SER A 903 5.72 -2.54 96.54
C SER A 903 4.68 -3.02 95.49
N THR A 904 5.02 -3.68 94.37
CA THR A 904 6.08 -4.69 94.21
C THR A 904 6.39 -4.97 92.72
N ASN A 905 7.67 -5.00 92.31
CA ASN A 905 8.31 -5.80 91.22
C ASN A 905 7.74 -5.78 89.76
N ARG A 906 8.51 -5.96 88.67
CA ARG A 906 9.96 -6.22 88.46
C ARG A 906 10.34 -5.94 86.97
N GLU A 907 11.62 -5.62 86.74
CA GLU A 907 12.58 -6.15 85.71
C GLU A 907 12.07 -6.76 84.37
N SER A 908 12.78 -6.68 83.22
CA SER A 908 14.01 -5.96 82.84
C SER A 908 14.35 -6.12 81.32
N VAL A 909 15.14 -5.17 80.79
CA VAL A 909 16.26 -5.33 79.81
C VAL A 909 15.99 -5.72 78.32
N TYR A 910 16.91 -5.21 77.49
CA TYR A 910 17.03 -5.27 76.02
C TYR A 910 17.40 -6.64 75.40
N GLY A 911 16.93 -6.84 74.15
CA GLY A 911 17.63 -7.59 73.07
C GLY A 911 17.43 -9.11 73.02
N SER A 912 17.38 -9.77 71.85
CA SER A 912 17.45 -9.29 70.46
C SER A 912 16.94 -10.34 69.44
N SER A 913 16.54 -9.89 68.25
CA SER A 913 16.51 -10.62 66.96
C SER A 913 15.32 -11.53 66.55
N LYS A 914 14.70 -11.11 65.44
CA LYS A 914 14.01 -11.87 64.35
C LYS A 914 12.77 -12.71 64.65
N GLY A 915 11.69 -12.48 63.87
CA GLY A 915 10.65 -13.51 63.72
C GLY A 915 9.30 -13.25 63.02
N SER A 916 9.15 -12.33 62.06
CA SER A 916 8.04 -12.31 61.05
C SER A 916 6.57 -12.45 61.49
N SER A 917 5.71 -11.46 61.17
CA SER A 917 4.71 -11.57 60.06
C SER A 917 3.61 -10.49 60.07
N ARG A 918 3.39 -9.85 58.91
CA ARG A 918 2.18 -9.15 58.42
C ARG A 918 1.63 -7.99 59.29
N ASN A 919 1.91 -6.73 58.95
CA ASN A 919 1.39 -5.91 57.84
C ASN A 919 0.06 -5.19 58.14
N VAL A 920 0.15 -3.86 58.18
CA VAL A 920 -0.92 -2.85 58.07
C VAL A 920 -0.77 -2.19 56.69
N ILE A 921 -1.78 -1.42 56.26
CA ILE A 921 -1.72 -0.14 55.47
C ILE A 921 -2.82 -0.06 54.41
N ASN A 922 -3.33 1.16 54.24
CA ASN A 922 -4.25 1.64 53.22
C ASN A 922 -3.57 2.82 52.47
N ILE A 923 -4.11 3.26 51.32
CA ILE A 923 -3.76 4.48 50.53
C ILE A 923 -2.79 4.27 49.33
N GLU A 924 -3.10 4.99 48.23
CA GLU A 924 -2.39 5.16 46.93
C GLU A 924 -1.22 6.19 47.03
N PRO A 925 -0.69 6.86 45.96
CA PRO A 925 -0.50 6.53 44.53
C PRO A 925 0.94 6.80 43.96
N GLN A 926 1.22 6.19 42.78
CA GLN A 926 2.01 6.69 41.62
C GLN A 926 3.54 7.05 41.63
N PHE A 927 4.09 6.88 40.40
CA PHE A 927 5.29 7.44 39.73
C PHE A 927 6.69 6.77 39.76
N GLU A 928 7.04 6.22 38.57
CA GLU A 928 8.23 6.55 37.73
C GLU A 928 9.66 6.15 38.13
N ILE A 929 10.41 5.51 37.20
CA ILE A 929 11.65 6.02 36.54
C ILE A 929 12.31 4.97 35.61
N VAL A 930 12.83 5.48 34.49
CA VAL A 930 13.52 4.83 33.34
C VAL A 930 15.05 4.82 33.56
N PRO A 931 15.84 3.79 33.15
CA PRO A 931 16.69 3.86 31.93
C PRO A 931 16.81 2.52 31.12
N ILE A 932 16.72 2.49 29.77
CA ILE A 932 17.80 2.71 28.75
C ILE A 932 18.81 1.53 28.71
N GLN A 933 19.19 0.90 27.57
CA GLN A 933 18.88 1.05 26.13
C GLN A 933 19.34 -0.19 25.32
N SER A 934 18.66 -0.50 24.19
CA SER A 934 19.26 -1.09 22.94
C SER A 934 19.86 -2.53 23.02
N THR A 935 20.07 -3.34 21.96
CA THR A 935 19.94 -3.28 20.49
C THR A 935 19.45 -4.67 19.98
N SER A 936 18.42 -4.79 19.15
CA SER A 936 18.44 -4.83 17.65
C SER A 936 18.70 -6.19 16.95
N ARG A 937 17.76 -6.53 16.03
CA ARG A 937 17.89 -7.25 14.71
C ARG A 937 17.61 -8.76 14.51
N ARG A 938 16.72 -8.97 13.50
CA ARG A 938 16.54 -10.10 12.52
C ARG A 938 15.72 -11.33 12.97
N ASN A 939 14.55 -11.56 12.33
CA ASN A 939 14.25 -12.56 11.24
C ASN A 939 14.08 -14.00 11.81
N ILE A 940 13.23 -14.95 11.36
CA ILE A 940 12.67 -15.42 10.06
C ILE A 940 11.32 -16.15 10.40
N LYS A 941 10.15 -15.90 9.79
CA LYS A 941 9.50 -16.54 8.60
C LYS A 941 9.22 -18.08 8.64
N GLN A 942 7.97 -18.43 8.24
CA GLN A 942 7.49 -19.69 7.57
C GLN A 942 7.31 -20.99 8.41
N LYS A 943 6.08 -21.56 8.45
CA LYS A 943 5.50 -22.71 7.68
C LYS A 943 5.79 -24.09 8.34
N GLN A 944 5.02 -25.18 8.18
CA GLN A 944 3.81 -25.54 7.40
C GLN A 944 3.15 -26.81 8.04
N LEU A 945 1.89 -27.14 7.68
CA LEU A 945 1.24 -28.47 7.38
C LEU A 945 1.67 -29.76 8.15
N SER A 946 0.89 -30.84 8.31
CA SER A 946 -0.35 -31.39 7.67
C SER A 946 -0.95 -32.48 8.63
N VAL A 947 -2.08 -33.17 8.38
CA VAL A 947 -2.22 -34.40 7.55
C VAL A 947 -3.67 -34.97 7.66
N GLU A 948 -4.26 -35.33 6.50
CA GLU A 948 -5.20 -36.46 6.14
C GLU A 948 -6.38 -36.92 7.04
N ALA A 949 -7.36 -37.72 6.56
CA ALA A 949 -8.07 -37.87 5.26
C ALA A 949 -9.13 -39.01 5.37
N SER A 950 -10.22 -38.96 4.58
CA SER A 950 -10.81 -40.15 3.91
C SER A 950 -12.04 -39.82 3.05
N VAL A 951 -12.33 -40.68 2.06
CA VAL A 951 -13.18 -40.41 0.88
C VAL A 951 -14.10 -41.58 0.53
N LYS A 952 -15.36 -41.29 0.16
CA LYS A 952 -16.25 -41.98 -0.81
C LYS A 952 -17.57 -41.18 -0.88
N VAL A 953 -18.01 -40.48 -1.94
CA VAL A 953 -18.12 -40.71 -3.40
C VAL A 953 -19.42 -41.44 -3.81
N GLN A 954 -20.08 -40.87 -4.85
CA GLN A 954 -21.34 -41.25 -5.51
C GLN A 954 -22.65 -40.90 -4.74
N SER A 955 -23.69 -40.31 -5.35
CA SER A 955 -23.93 -40.06 -6.79
C SER A 955 -24.96 -38.94 -7.13
N MET A 956 -24.90 -38.48 -8.39
CA MET A 956 -25.96 -37.94 -9.27
C MET A 956 -26.77 -36.66 -8.97
N LYS A 957 -26.43 -35.63 -9.77
CA LYS A 957 -27.28 -34.89 -10.76
C LYS A 957 -28.39 -33.90 -10.35
N LYS A 958 -28.35 -32.78 -11.11
CA LYS A 958 -29.34 -31.70 -11.35
C LYS A 958 -29.53 -30.73 -10.16
N ALA A 959 -29.02 -29.49 -10.27
CA ALA A 959 -29.53 -28.36 -11.09
C ALA A 959 -30.88 -27.86 -10.53
N PHE A 960 -30.99 -26.63 -10.03
CA PHE A 960 -30.38 -25.38 -10.54
C PHE A 960 -29.22 -24.80 -9.72
#